data_AF-A0A1I2JS88-F1
#
_entry.id   AF-A0A1I2JS88-F1
#
_cell.length_a   1.000
_cell.length_b   1.000
_cell.length_c   1.000
_cell.angle_alpha   90.00
_cell.angle_beta   90.00
_cell.angle_gamma   90.00
#
_symmetry.space_group_name_H-M   'P 1'
#
loop_
_entity.id
_entity.type
_entity.pdbx_description
1 polymer ?
#
loop_
_entity_poly.entity_id
_entity_poly.type
_entity_poly.pdbx_seq_one_letter_code
_entity_poly.pdbx_strand_id
1 'polypeptide(L)'
;MSVGWSRLVLLAAEATFAVLFLRALLDHLRRRDPLRRDVALVFAPFVLVVCIDMVRLTNHPLPQWQYAAGAAAILAQPYLTLRLAGRLRAVPRALTAAVLVGYLTLLVTIAVLPLPLPPPARTPAVLYFLTVELIAAALLFGEARTRTGANRARLMTAAGATVAFGCVILLRGRSSDTPLRAASIALALISAIGYLIAFQPPRWLRRAFAAAAAQLVTEQLLRAPADSPDQIWQTYAQIMRDQTGADAVAVLLHSPTGGYARIAYAGPAVPAGTGPIDADLDRLARERAPIRLRDGGPAVIGHFGDGLADDFVRVLRMRVPPDVEGAVLLLNRHRNLFSEDDLRLLADLGGQAGLLAERQAITAELSASVAALTRASQAKSDFLANMSHELRTPLNAIIGFSDLMRLEEPDGDRRRVPAEWVDHVHGSGRHLLGLINDILDLTKVESGRMELRLAPVRVDTTIEDLLAGLAPLFTGKRLAVRADLAPVTALADRLRLRQIVENLLSNAAKFTPDGGAVTVTARAAGERVRIVVADTGVGIATDDLERVFEEFQQAGDPDRRHSGTGLGLALTRRLVAAHHGEISLVSEPGRGSEFTVDLPAASVIAAAPRPGAGPYVLLIEDDPQSAELMSAQLGHAGYRVEVAGTGESGLALAREHRPDAVVLDVTLPGIDGWEVLRRFKTDHRLATIPVFFASILDEAPTGIALGAHDWFVKPVDQSTLISALTNAVAARPVPRVLLVDHDDEARRAIAEGLRAGGADVVACADGRDGLARSRTGEFDLIVCDMQSPDEDGFSLLAAIEQDPAGRHTPVLGLSAAALAPGHATPLIATAMAGGAVAEALAGAVPSRAVTATAAALTTTGPSLTTTEPSLTTTGPPVTTTESSLTTTEPPVTTTATAVTTTATAGPPPGAPAAGTSAPGAAEPSLTATAAAGGAAPPRLSPHPAVRRGTTRVPEITVTLRSAVPPTDARRSEP
;
A
#
# COMPACT_ATOMS: atom_id res chain seq x y z
N MET A 1 -40.89 -69.30 -38.86
CA MET A 1 -39.75 -68.54 -39.44
C MET A 1 -38.83 -67.91 -38.39
N SER A 2 -38.70 -68.46 -37.17
CA SER A 2 -38.10 -67.74 -36.01
C SER A 2 -36.59 -67.90 -35.79
N VAL A 3 -35.86 -68.57 -36.68
CA VAL A 3 -34.48 -69.05 -36.39
C VAL A 3 -33.35 -68.05 -36.72
N GLY A 4 -33.63 -66.96 -37.46
CA GLY A 4 -32.60 -66.02 -37.92
C GLY A 4 -32.03 -65.09 -36.83
N TRP A 5 -32.91 -64.47 -36.03
CA TRP A 5 -32.53 -63.36 -35.14
C TRP A 5 -31.50 -63.72 -34.07
N SER A 6 -31.57 -64.91 -33.47
CA SER A 6 -30.66 -65.32 -32.40
C SER A 6 -29.21 -65.48 -32.88
N ARG A 7 -28.99 -65.86 -34.14
CA ARG A 7 -27.64 -65.90 -34.74
C ARG A 7 -27.10 -64.49 -35.03
N LEU A 8 -27.95 -63.58 -35.53
CA LEU A 8 -27.56 -62.21 -35.81
C LEU A 8 -27.21 -61.42 -34.54
N VAL A 9 -28.00 -61.57 -33.47
CA VAL A 9 -27.74 -60.92 -32.16
C VAL A 9 -26.45 -61.45 -31.52
N LEU A 10 -26.20 -62.75 -31.61
CA LEU A 10 -24.95 -63.36 -31.11
C LEU A 10 -23.74 -62.83 -31.89
N LEU A 11 -23.79 -62.85 -33.23
CA LEU A 11 -22.71 -62.36 -34.09
C LEU A 11 -22.46 -60.85 -33.90
N ALA A 12 -23.49 -60.05 -33.62
CA ALA A 12 -23.34 -58.64 -33.27
C ALA A 12 -22.63 -58.45 -31.91
N ALA A 13 -22.90 -59.29 -30.91
CA ALA A 13 -22.21 -59.26 -29.62
C ALA A 13 -20.73 -59.66 -29.76
N GLU A 14 -20.46 -60.74 -30.49
CA GLU A 14 -19.11 -61.25 -30.79
C GLU A 14 -18.29 -60.22 -31.58
N ALA A 15 -18.86 -59.60 -32.61
CA ALA A 15 -18.23 -58.51 -33.35
C ALA A 15 -17.96 -57.28 -32.47
N THR A 16 -18.84 -56.96 -31.52
CA THR A 16 -18.64 -55.86 -30.57
C THR A 16 -17.48 -56.13 -29.62
N PHE A 17 -17.35 -57.36 -29.09
CA PHE A 17 -16.19 -57.78 -28.29
C PHE A 17 -14.89 -57.79 -29.11
N ALA A 18 -14.93 -58.20 -30.38
CA ALA A 18 -13.77 -58.15 -31.27
C ALA A 18 -13.31 -56.72 -31.58
N VAL A 19 -14.24 -55.78 -31.80
CA VAL A 19 -13.94 -54.35 -31.98
C VAL A 19 -13.35 -53.73 -30.70
N LEU A 20 -13.90 -54.07 -29.53
CA LEU A 20 -13.37 -53.67 -28.22
C LEU A 20 -11.93 -54.16 -28.02
N PHE A 21 -11.69 -55.45 -28.24
CA PHE A 21 -10.35 -56.06 -28.17
C PHE A 21 -9.37 -55.39 -29.12
N LEU A 22 -9.69 -55.35 -30.41
CA LEU A 22 -8.77 -54.87 -31.46
C LEU A 22 -8.40 -53.41 -31.24
N ARG A 23 -9.35 -52.54 -30.88
CA ARG A 23 -9.05 -51.13 -30.60
C ARG A 23 -8.29 -50.95 -29.29
N ALA A 24 -8.60 -51.68 -28.22
CA ALA A 24 -7.85 -51.60 -26.97
C ALA A 24 -6.40 -52.08 -27.16
N LEU A 25 -6.18 -53.12 -27.97
CA LEU A 25 -4.88 -53.60 -28.38
C LEU A 25 -4.12 -52.56 -29.24
N LEU A 26 -4.76 -51.97 -30.24
CA LEU A 26 -4.17 -50.90 -31.07
C LEU A 26 -3.80 -49.65 -30.25
N ASP A 27 -4.67 -49.23 -29.33
CA ASP A 27 -4.38 -48.12 -28.40
C ASP A 27 -3.19 -48.47 -27.49
N HIS A 28 -3.12 -49.71 -26.98
CA HIS A 28 -1.98 -50.16 -26.18
C HIS A 28 -0.68 -50.20 -26.99
N LEU A 29 -0.68 -50.76 -28.20
CA LEU A 29 0.50 -50.81 -29.07
C LEU A 29 1.02 -49.41 -29.44
N ARG A 30 0.11 -48.44 -29.64
CA ARG A 30 0.45 -47.06 -30.00
C ARG A 30 0.90 -46.20 -28.80
N ARG A 31 0.28 -46.36 -27.64
CA ARG A 31 0.46 -45.46 -26.47
C ARG A 31 1.14 -46.13 -25.26
N ARG A 32 1.44 -47.43 -25.33
CA ARG A 32 1.93 -48.30 -24.23
C ARG A 32 1.09 -48.25 -22.94
N ASP A 33 -0.17 -47.82 -23.03
CA ASP A 33 -1.06 -47.59 -21.89
C ASP A 33 -1.43 -48.91 -21.18
N PRO A 34 -1.10 -49.11 -19.88
CA PRO A 34 -1.41 -50.34 -19.16
C PRO A 34 -2.91 -50.54 -18.90
N LEU A 35 -3.72 -49.49 -18.83
CA LEU A 35 -5.18 -49.64 -18.74
C LEU A 35 -5.73 -50.21 -20.04
N ARG A 36 -5.26 -49.71 -21.19
CA ARG A 36 -5.66 -50.25 -22.51
C ARG A 36 -5.20 -51.70 -22.70
N ARG A 37 -4.03 -52.07 -22.14
CA ARG A 37 -3.60 -53.48 -22.04
C ARG A 37 -4.57 -54.33 -21.23
N ASP A 38 -4.89 -53.91 -20.00
CA ASP A 38 -5.73 -54.71 -19.11
C ASP A 38 -7.19 -54.80 -19.65
N VAL A 39 -7.70 -53.76 -20.32
CA VAL A 39 -8.95 -53.80 -21.11
C VAL A 39 -8.87 -54.78 -22.28
N ALA A 40 -7.78 -54.79 -23.06
CA ALA A 40 -7.58 -55.75 -24.14
C ALA A 40 -7.51 -57.18 -23.61
N LEU A 41 -6.84 -57.42 -22.48
CA LEU A 41 -6.76 -58.73 -21.85
C LEU A 41 -8.14 -59.24 -21.42
N VAL A 42 -9.02 -58.39 -20.88
CA VAL A 42 -10.40 -58.78 -20.50
C VAL A 42 -11.21 -59.31 -21.70
N PHE A 43 -11.02 -58.77 -22.91
CA PHE A 43 -11.77 -59.21 -24.10
C PHE A 43 -11.06 -60.28 -24.94
N ALA A 44 -9.76 -60.51 -24.72
CA ALA A 44 -8.99 -61.53 -25.44
C ALA A 44 -9.58 -62.96 -25.34
N PRO A 45 -10.08 -63.43 -24.17
CA PRO A 45 -10.78 -64.71 -24.07
C PRO A 45 -11.95 -64.88 -25.05
N PHE A 46 -12.75 -63.85 -25.26
CA PHE A 46 -13.92 -63.95 -26.15
C PHE A 46 -13.51 -64.04 -27.60
N VAL A 47 -12.50 -63.27 -28.02
CA VAL A 47 -11.94 -63.36 -29.38
C VAL A 47 -11.33 -64.74 -29.61
N LEU A 48 -10.60 -65.31 -28.64
CA LEU A 48 -10.06 -66.67 -28.74
C LEU A 48 -11.17 -67.73 -28.86
N VAL A 49 -12.24 -67.63 -28.08
CA VAL A 49 -13.40 -68.54 -28.16
C VAL A 49 -14.11 -68.41 -29.51
N VAL A 50 -14.31 -67.19 -30.02
CA VAL A 50 -14.91 -66.96 -31.35
C VAL A 50 -14.03 -67.53 -32.47
N CYS A 51 -12.71 -67.39 -32.37
CA CYS A 51 -11.79 -68.04 -33.32
C CYS A 51 -11.88 -69.58 -33.26
N ILE A 52 -11.93 -70.18 -32.06
CA ILE A 52 -12.11 -71.63 -31.89
C ILE A 52 -13.45 -72.08 -32.47
N ASP A 53 -14.54 -71.38 -32.17
CA ASP A 53 -15.88 -71.72 -32.67
C ASP A 53 -16.00 -71.50 -34.19
N MET A 54 -15.28 -70.53 -34.78
CA MET A 54 -15.23 -70.36 -36.23
C MET A 54 -14.44 -71.48 -36.94
N VAL A 55 -13.41 -72.05 -36.29
CA VAL A 55 -12.71 -73.26 -36.79
C VAL A 55 -13.59 -74.51 -36.71
N ARG A 56 -14.56 -74.61 -35.77
CA ARG A 56 -15.55 -75.71 -35.78
C ARG A 56 -16.40 -75.71 -37.05
N LEU A 57 -16.71 -74.54 -37.59
CA LEU A 57 -17.57 -74.39 -38.76
C LEU A 57 -16.92 -74.89 -40.06
N THR A 58 -15.62 -75.19 -40.06
CA THR A 58 -14.91 -75.82 -41.19
C THR A 58 -14.83 -77.35 -41.06
N ASN A 59 -15.86 -77.98 -40.48
CA ASN A 59 -16.16 -79.42 -40.50
C ASN A 59 -15.14 -80.41 -39.89
N HIS A 60 -14.13 -79.97 -39.12
CA HIS A 60 -13.26 -80.88 -38.37
C HIS A 60 -13.66 -81.00 -36.89
N PRO A 61 -13.73 -82.21 -36.31
CA PRO A 61 -13.91 -82.38 -34.87
C PRO A 61 -12.66 -81.90 -34.14
N LEU A 62 -12.80 -80.85 -33.32
CA LEU A 62 -11.65 -80.26 -32.63
C LEU A 62 -11.02 -81.25 -31.64
N PRO A 63 -9.68 -81.36 -31.56
CA PRO A 63 -9.02 -82.14 -30.52
C PRO A 63 -9.28 -81.53 -29.12
N GLN A 64 -9.29 -82.39 -28.08
CA GLN A 64 -9.70 -82.00 -26.72
C GLN A 64 -8.93 -80.79 -26.14
N TRP A 65 -7.66 -80.61 -26.51
CA TRP A 65 -6.85 -79.47 -26.05
C TRP A 65 -7.41 -78.11 -26.50
N GLN A 66 -8.14 -78.04 -27.62
CA GLN A 66 -8.79 -76.80 -28.08
C GLN A 66 -10.04 -76.47 -27.27
N TYR A 67 -10.80 -77.49 -26.84
CA TYR A 67 -11.87 -77.30 -25.86
C TYR A 67 -11.30 -76.83 -24.50
N ALA A 68 -10.19 -77.42 -24.06
CA ALA A 68 -9.51 -77.03 -22.83
C ALA A 68 -9.00 -75.59 -22.88
N ALA A 69 -8.37 -75.18 -23.99
CA ALA A 69 -7.93 -73.81 -24.21
C ALA A 69 -9.09 -72.79 -24.17
N GLY A 70 -10.21 -73.09 -24.82
CA GLY A 70 -11.40 -72.23 -24.78
C GLY A 70 -12.02 -72.13 -23.38
N ALA A 71 -12.12 -73.25 -22.65
CA ALA A 71 -12.65 -73.27 -21.28
C ALA A 71 -11.72 -72.54 -20.29
N ALA A 72 -10.40 -72.76 -20.38
CA ALA A 72 -9.40 -72.05 -19.60
C ALA A 72 -9.44 -70.53 -19.84
N ALA A 73 -9.56 -70.11 -21.10
CA ALA A 73 -9.66 -68.69 -21.45
C ALA A 73 -10.89 -68.03 -20.82
N ILE A 74 -12.08 -68.66 -20.88
CA ILE A 74 -13.30 -68.13 -20.23
C ILE A 74 -13.10 -68.02 -18.72
N LEU A 75 -12.54 -69.04 -18.05
CA LEU A 75 -12.32 -68.99 -16.60
C LEU A 75 -11.21 -68.00 -16.16
N ALA A 76 -10.35 -67.56 -17.08
CA ALA A 76 -9.40 -66.48 -16.81
C ALA A 76 -10.07 -65.10 -16.74
N GLN A 77 -11.21 -64.90 -17.43
CA GLN A 77 -11.83 -63.58 -17.57
C GLN A 77 -12.23 -62.91 -16.23
N PRO A 78 -12.77 -63.59 -15.21
CA PRO A 78 -13.09 -62.95 -13.92
C PRO A 78 -11.84 -62.47 -13.16
N TYR A 79 -10.71 -63.17 -13.29
CA TYR A 79 -9.43 -62.68 -12.77
C TYR A 79 -8.96 -61.43 -13.52
N LEU A 80 -9.19 -61.37 -14.83
CA LEU A 80 -8.81 -60.23 -15.66
C LEU A 80 -9.72 -59.01 -15.44
N THR A 81 -11.03 -59.18 -15.18
CA THR A 81 -11.94 -58.08 -14.81
C THR A 81 -11.64 -57.55 -13.42
N LEU A 82 -11.34 -58.42 -12.44
CA LEU A 82 -10.88 -58.00 -11.12
C LEU A 82 -9.55 -57.24 -11.19
N ARG A 83 -8.61 -57.69 -12.04
CA ARG A 83 -7.36 -56.97 -12.33
C ARG A 83 -7.59 -55.61 -13.01
N LEU A 84 -8.56 -55.51 -13.92
CA LEU A 84 -8.96 -54.25 -14.55
C LEU A 84 -9.61 -53.29 -13.53
N ALA A 85 -10.46 -53.79 -12.63
CA ALA A 85 -10.97 -53.01 -11.50
C ALA A 85 -9.82 -52.51 -10.61
N GLY A 86 -8.77 -53.32 -10.41
CA GLY A 86 -7.52 -52.96 -9.74
C GLY A 86 -6.70 -51.83 -10.40
N ARG A 87 -7.05 -51.36 -11.60
CA ARG A 87 -6.47 -50.15 -12.24
C ARG A 87 -7.29 -48.88 -12.03
N LEU A 88 -8.54 -49.04 -11.59
CA LEU A 88 -9.52 -47.98 -11.37
C LEU A 88 -9.79 -47.75 -9.87
N ARG A 89 -9.51 -48.74 -9.03
CA ARG A 89 -9.67 -48.71 -7.57
C ARG A 89 -8.62 -49.60 -6.88
N ALA A 90 -8.26 -49.27 -5.65
CA ALA A 90 -7.54 -50.17 -4.75
C ALA A 90 -8.31 -51.49 -4.52
N VAL A 91 -7.64 -52.62 -4.76
CA VAL A 91 -8.15 -53.98 -4.53
C VAL A 91 -7.19 -54.72 -3.58
N PRO A 92 -7.66 -55.40 -2.52
CA PRO A 92 -6.78 -56.10 -1.59
C PRO A 92 -5.92 -57.16 -2.29
N ARG A 93 -4.59 -57.13 -2.10
CA ARG A 93 -3.66 -58.09 -2.72
C ARG A 93 -4.04 -59.55 -2.42
N ALA A 94 -4.54 -59.82 -1.21
CA ALA A 94 -5.02 -61.14 -0.80
C ALA A 94 -6.23 -61.63 -1.61
N LEU A 95 -7.16 -60.74 -2.00
CA LEU A 95 -8.31 -61.07 -2.84
C LEU A 95 -7.86 -61.44 -4.25
N THR A 96 -6.99 -60.62 -4.86
CA THR A 96 -6.42 -60.90 -6.19
C THR A 96 -5.61 -62.20 -6.22
N ALA A 97 -4.89 -62.51 -5.13
CA ALA A 97 -4.16 -63.78 -4.97
C ALA A 97 -5.11 -64.98 -4.82
N ALA A 98 -6.13 -64.89 -3.96
CA ALA A 98 -7.11 -65.95 -3.76
C ALA A 98 -7.87 -66.30 -5.07
N VAL A 99 -8.24 -65.28 -5.84
CA VAL A 99 -8.88 -65.46 -7.17
C VAL A 99 -7.91 -66.12 -8.16
N LEU A 100 -6.63 -65.74 -8.17
CA LEU A 100 -5.62 -66.39 -9.01
C LEU A 100 -5.42 -67.87 -8.64
N VAL A 101 -5.39 -68.21 -7.35
CA VAL A 101 -5.32 -69.61 -6.88
C VAL A 101 -6.58 -70.38 -7.28
N GLY A 102 -7.77 -69.77 -7.18
CA GLY A 102 -9.02 -70.37 -7.67
C GLY A 102 -8.99 -70.66 -9.17
N TYR A 103 -8.51 -69.72 -9.98
CA TYR A 103 -8.30 -69.93 -11.42
C TYR A 103 -7.32 -71.08 -11.71
N LEU A 104 -6.16 -71.10 -11.06
CA LEU A 104 -5.15 -72.15 -11.27
C LEU A 104 -5.67 -73.54 -10.86
N THR A 105 -6.47 -73.61 -9.78
CA THR A 105 -7.13 -74.86 -9.34
C THR A 105 -8.11 -75.36 -10.40
N LEU A 106 -8.90 -74.47 -11.01
CA LEU A 106 -9.82 -74.82 -12.09
C LEU A 106 -9.09 -75.16 -13.40
N LEU A 107 -7.93 -74.54 -13.66
CA LEU A 107 -7.08 -74.87 -14.81
C LEU A 107 -6.54 -76.31 -14.72
N VAL A 108 -6.05 -76.73 -13.54
CA VAL A 108 -5.66 -78.13 -13.27
C VAL A 108 -6.87 -79.06 -13.39
N THR A 109 -8.04 -78.64 -12.88
CA THR A 109 -9.30 -79.41 -12.99
C THR A 109 -9.66 -79.68 -14.46
N ILE A 110 -9.50 -78.69 -15.34
CA ILE A 110 -9.76 -78.82 -16.79
C ILE A 110 -8.68 -79.65 -17.52
N ALA A 111 -7.44 -79.67 -17.03
CA ALA A 111 -6.38 -80.48 -17.61
C ALA A 111 -6.50 -81.98 -17.31
N VAL A 112 -7.17 -82.34 -16.21
CA VAL A 112 -7.30 -83.73 -15.74
C VAL A 112 -8.66 -84.36 -16.06
N LEU A 113 -9.76 -83.58 -16.08
CA LEU A 113 -11.10 -84.09 -16.32
C LEU A 113 -11.57 -83.92 -17.78
N PRO A 114 -12.35 -84.87 -18.34
CA PRO A 114 -12.88 -84.74 -19.68
C PRO A 114 -13.86 -83.57 -19.79
N LEU A 115 -13.88 -82.94 -20.97
CA LEU A 115 -14.79 -81.84 -21.31
C LEU A 115 -15.99 -82.36 -22.12
N PRO A 116 -17.22 -81.90 -21.86
CA PRO A 116 -17.59 -80.86 -20.87
C PRO A 116 -17.54 -81.37 -19.43
N LEU A 117 -17.09 -80.52 -18.50
CA LEU A 117 -16.88 -80.86 -17.09
C LEU A 117 -18.10 -81.58 -16.46
N PRO A 118 -17.91 -82.65 -15.68
CA PRO A 118 -18.99 -83.37 -15.00
C PRO A 118 -19.66 -82.47 -13.95
N PRO A 119 -20.93 -82.75 -13.56
CA PRO A 119 -21.70 -81.90 -12.63
C PRO A 119 -20.97 -81.43 -11.36
N PRO A 120 -20.27 -82.30 -10.58
CA PRO A 120 -19.56 -81.85 -9.37
C PRO A 120 -18.39 -80.89 -9.63
N ALA A 121 -17.76 -80.93 -10.82
CA ALA A 121 -16.71 -79.98 -11.20
C ALA A 121 -17.27 -78.71 -11.88
N ARG A 122 -18.45 -78.81 -12.51
CA ARG A 122 -19.12 -77.70 -13.19
C ARG A 122 -19.67 -76.67 -12.22
N THR A 123 -20.30 -77.11 -11.13
CA THR A 123 -20.87 -76.22 -10.10
C THR A 123 -19.84 -75.26 -9.47
N PRO A 124 -18.67 -75.71 -8.96
CA PRO A 124 -17.66 -74.80 -8.41
C PRO A 124 -17.05 -73.89 -9.48
N ALA A 125 -16.89 -74.34 -10.73
CA ALA A 125 -16.41 -73.48 -11.82
C ALA A 125 -17.37 -72.30 -12.10
N VAL A 126 -18.69 -72.56 -12.14
CA VAL A 126 -19.72 -71.52 -12.29
C VAL A 126 -19.82 -70.63 -11.06
N LEU A 127 -19.67 -71.18 -9.86
CA LEU A 127 -19.70 -70.42 -8.60
C LEU A 127 -18.48 -69.47 -8.48
N TYR A 128 -17.28 -69.95 -8.81
CA TYR A 128 -16.08 -69.11 -8.92
C TYR A 128 -16.30 -67.99 -9.93
N PHE A 129 -16.80 -68.31 -11.13
CA PHE A 129 -17.02 -67.32 -12.18
C PHE A 129 -17.97 -66.21 -11.71
N LEU A 130 -19.13 -66.60 -11.14
CA LEU A 130 -20.13 -65.64 -10.68
C LEU A 130 -19.65 -64.80 -9.51
N THR A 131 -19.04 -65.41 -8.49
CA THR A 131 -18.63 -64.68 -7.28
C THR A 131 -17.57 -63.65 -7.60
N VAL A 132 -16.59 -63.97 -8.45
CA VAL A 132 -15.53 -63.04 -8.85
C VAL A 132 -16.07 -61.91 -9.74
N GLU A 133 -16.94 -62.18 -10.72
CA GLU A 133 -17.56 -61.11 -11.53
C GLU A 133 -18.48 -60.20 -10.69
N LEU A 134 -19.23 -60.75 -9.73
CA LEU A 134 -20.05 -59.92 -8.81
C LEU A 134 -19.18 -59.05 -7.89
N ILE A 135 -18.04 -59.57 -7.42
CA ILE A 135 -17.06 -58.79 -6.64
C ILE A 135 -16.43 -57.68 -7.51
N ALA A 136 -16.02 -57.99 -8.74
CA ALA A 136 -15.48 -57.00 -9.66
C ALA A 136 -16.50 -55.90 -10.00
N ALA A 137 -17.76 -56.28 -10.28
CA ALA A 137 -18.86 -55.34 -10.50
C ALA A 137 -19.17 -54.47 -9.27
N ALA A 138 -19.19 -55.06 -8.07
CA ALA A 138 -19.42 -54.33 -6.82
C ALA A 138 -18.30 -53.33 -6.51
N LEU A 139 -17.03 -53.67 -6.82
CA LEU A 139 -15.89 -52.77 -6.71
C LEU A 139 -16.02 -51.58 -7.68
N LEU A 140 -16.37 -51.84 -8.95
CA LEU A 140 -16.59 -50.80 -9.96
C LEU A 140 -17.79 -49.90 -9.60
N PHE A 141 -18.90 -50.48 -9.13
CA PHE A 141 -20.09 -49.74 -8.69
C PHE A 141 -19.82 -48.90 -7.42
N GLY A 142 -19.04 -49.44 -6.48
CA GLY A 142 -18.60 -48.75 -5.28
C GLY A 142 -17.72 -47.54 -5.57
N GLU A 143 -16.90 -47.58 -6.64
CA GLU A 143 -16.16 -46.42 -7.13
C GLU A 143 -17.04 -45.49 -7.97
N ALA A 144 -17.98 -46.02 -8.75
CA ALA A 144 -18.92 -45.20 -9.51
C ALA A 144 -19.75 -44.26 -8.62
N ARG A 145 -19.97 -44.62 -7.35
CA ARG A 145 -20.65 -43.78 -6.34
C ARG A 145 -19.83 -42.60 -5.83
N THR A 146 -18.49 -42.64 -5.87
CA THR A 146 -17.61 -41.56 -5.39
C THR A 146 -17.28 -40.53 -6.47
N ARG A 147 -17.61 -40.80 -7.74
CA ARG A 147 -17.35 -39.90 -8.88
C ARG A 147 -18.60 -39.09 -9.26
N THR A 148 -18.39 -38.01 -10.02
CA THR A 148 -19.47 -37.26 -10.67
C THR A 148 -19.43 -37.43 -12.20
N GLY A 149 -20.34 -36.72 -12.90
CA GLY A 149 -20.32 -36.53 -14.35
C GLY A 149 -20.17 -37.81 -15.19
N ALA A 150 -19.42 -37.68 -16.29
CA ALA A 150 -19.21 -38.75 -17.25
C ALA A 150 -18.40 -39.94 -16.68
N ASN A 151 -17.55 -39.72 -15.66
CA ASN A 151 -16.75 -40.77 -15.05
C ASN A 151 -17.65 -41.74 -14.25
N ARG A 152 -18.57 -41.20 -13.44
CA ARG A 152 -19.62 -41.98 -12.78
C ARG A 152 -20.49 -42.74 -13.77
N ALA A 153 -20.97 -42.07 -14.83
CA ALA A 153 -21.81 -42.71 -15.83
C ALA A 153 -21.12 -43.95 -16.44
N ARG A 154 -19.85 -43.82 -16.83
CA ARG A 154 -19.08 -44.89 -17.48
C ARG A 154 -18.66 -46.01 -16.51
N LEU A 155 -18.34 -45.71 -15.25
CA LEU A 155 -18.12 -46.73 -14.22
C LEU A 155 -19.42 -47.50 -13.88
N MET A 156 -20.56 -46.82 -13.81
CA MET A 156 -21.88 -47.47 -13.66
C MET A 156 -22.17 -48.41 -14.85
N THR A 157 -21.92 -47.97 -16.08
CA THR A 157 -22.12 -48.83 -17.26
C THR A 157 -21.15 -50.01 -17.28
N ALA A 158 -19.89 -49.84 -16.86
CA ALA A 158 -18.94 -50.94 -16.71
C ALA A 158 -19.45 -51.99 -15.72
N ALA A 159 -19.81 -51.57 -14.50
CA ALA A 159 -20.33 -52.47 -13.47
C ALA A 159 -21.60 -53.21 -13.93
N GLY A 160 -22.55 -52.51 -14.57
CA GLY A 160 -23.76 -53.11 -15.12
C GLY A 160 -23.46 -54.13 -16.23
N ALA A 161 -22.50 -53.83 -17.11
CA ALA A 161 -22.04 -54.76 -18.15
C ALA A 161 -21.38 -56.03 -17.57
N THR A 162 -20.67 -55.90 -16.45
CA THR A 162 -20.06 -57.02 -15.71
C THR A 162 -21.13 -57.91 -15.04
N VAL A 163 -22.13 -57.33 -14.36
CA VAL A 163 -23.26 -58.11 -13.79
C VAL A 163 -24.04 -58.83 -14.90
N ALA A 164 -24.32 -58.13 -16.00
CA ALA A 164 -24.95 -58.73 -17.17
C ALA A 164 -24.13 -59.92 -17.71
N PHE A 165 -22.80 -59.81 -17.75
CA PHE A 165 -21.94 -60.89 -18.22
C PHE A 165 -21.97 -62.13 -17.30
N GLY A 166 -21.90 -61.95 -15.98
CA GLY A 166 -22.06 -63.05 -15.02
C GLY A 166 -23.36 -63.82 -15.20
N CYS A 167 -24.47 -63.10 -15.48
CA CYS A 167 -25.77 -63.70 -15.76
C CYS A 167 -25.83 -64.45 -17.11
N VAL A 168 -25.08 -64.03 -18.15
CA VAL A 168 -24.96 -64.81 -19.41
C VAL A 168 -24.40 -66.20 -19.14
N ILE A 169 -23.35 -66.30 -18.33
CA ILE A 169 -22.70 -67.58 -17.99
C ILE A 169 -23.62 -68.46 -17.13
N LEU A 170 -24.38 -67.90 -16.18
CA LEU A 170 -25.38 -68.65 -15.40
C LEU A 170 -26.47 -69.27 -16.28
N LEU A 171 -27.02 -68.51 -17.22
CA LEU A 171 -28.08 -68.95 -18.11
C LEU A 171 -27.57 -69.99 -19.13
N ARG A 172 -26.38 -69.77 -19.69
CA ARG A 172 -25.73 -70.70 -20.64
C ARG A 172 -25.26 -71.99 -19.96
N GLY A 173 -24.97 -71.97 -18.66
CA GLY A 173 -24.67 -73.16 -17.85
C GLY A 173 -25.85 -74.10 -17.59
N ARG A 174 -27.10 -73.63 -17.80
CA ARG A 174 -28.36 -74.38 -17.58
C ARG A 174 -29.11 -74.71 -18.88
N SER A 175 -28.51 -74.51 -20.06
CA SER A 175 -29.25 -74.38 -21.32
C SER A 175 -29.69 -75.69 -22.00
N SER A 176 -30.57 -76.47 -21.36
CA SER A 176 -31.48 -77.37 -22.09
C SER A 176 -32.67 -76.62 -22.70
N ASP A 177 -33.00 -75.45 -22.16
CA ASP A 177 -34.26 -74.75 -22.42
C ASP A 177 -34.13 -73.59 -23.44
N THR A 178 -35.10 -73.46 -24.35
CA THR A 178 -35.08 -72.47 -25.45
C THR A 178 -35.24 -71.00 -25.02
N PRO A 179 -36.14 -70.59 -24.11
CA PRO A 179 -36.27 -69.20 -23.71
C PRO A 179 -35.04 -68.69 -22.94
N LEU A 180 -34.46 -69.51 -22.06
CA LEU A 180 -33.22 -69.18 -21.34
C LEU A 180 -32.04 -68.94 -22.30
N ARG A 181 -31.99 -69.70 -23.40
CA ARG A 181 -30.98 -69.50 -24.45
C ARG A 181 -31.18 -68.18 -25.20
N ALA A 182 -32.41 -67.78 -25.50
CA ALA A 182 -32.69 -66.48 -26.11
C ALA A 182 -32.31 -65.32 -25.17
N ALA A 183 -32.67 -65.40 -23.89
CA ALA A 183 -32.35 -64.40 -22.87
C ALA A 183 -30.83 -64.19 -22.71
N SER A 184 -30.04 -65.28 -22.65
CA SER A 184 -28.58 -65.17 -22.54
C SER A 184 -27.90 -64.53 -23.75
N ILE A 185 -28.43 -64.72 -24.96
CA ILE A 185 -27.93 -64.07 -26.18
C ILE A 185 -28.23 -62.56 -26.16
N ALA A 186 -29.44 -62.16 -25.78
CA ALA A 186 -29.79 -60.74 -25.63
C ALA A 186 -28.92 -60.05 -24.55
N LEU A 187 -28.71 -60.71 -23.41
CA LEU A 187 -27.92 -60.17 -22.31
C LEU A 187 -26.42 -60.07 -22.64
N ALA A 188 -25.90 -60.95 -23.51
CA ALA A 188 -24.54 -60.85 -24.04
C ALA A 188 -24.35 -59.61 -24.91
N LEU A 189 -25.33 -59.28 -25.78
CA LEU A 189 -25.29 -58.04 -26.56
C LEU A 189 -25.38 -56.79 -25.66
N ILE A 190 -26.25 -56.80 -24.64
CA ILE A 190 -26.37 -55.70 -23.66
C ILE A 190 -25.03 -55.49 -22.93
N SER A 191 -24.37 -56.57 -22.49
CA SER A 191 -23.04 -56.50 -21.86
C SER A 191 -21.99 -55.93 -22.82
N ALA A 192 -21.94 -56.41 -24.08
CA ALA A 192 -20.99 -55.93 -25.08
C ALA A 192 -21.17 -54.42 -25.39
N ILE A 193 -22.41 -53.96 -25.54
CA ILE A 193 -22.74 -52.54 -25.76
C ILE A 193 -22.39 -51.71 -24.52
N GLY A 194 -22.67 -52.21 -23.31
CA GLY A 194 -22.30 -51.54 -22.06
C GLY A 194 -20.80 -51.35 -21.91
N TYR A 195 -20.01 -52.38 -22.20
CA TYR A 195 -18.54 -52.28 -22.23
C TYR A 195 -18.02 -51.33 -23.31
N LEU A 196 -18.67 -51.29 -24.50
CA LEU A 196 -18.36 -50.32 -25.56
C LEU A 196 -18.57 -48.88 -25.07
N ILE A 197 -19.71 -48.59 -24.44
CA ILE A 197 -20.03 -47.28 -23.86
C ILE A 197 -19.05 -46.91 -22.72
N ALA A 198 -18.70 -47.86 -21.86
CA ALA A 198 -17.81 -47.61 -20.74
C ALA A 198 -16.36 -47.31 -21.17
N PHE A 199 -15.76 -48.15 -22.02
CA PHE A 199 -14.32 -48.08 -22.32
C PHE A 199 -13.97 -47.36 -23.62
N GLN A 200 -14.86 -47.36 -24.63
CA GLN A 200 -14.66 -46.71 -25.92
C GLN A 200 -15.94 -46.07 -26.49
N PRO A 201 -16.55 -45.11 -25.75
CA PRO A 201 -17.80 -44.48 -26.16
C PRO A 201 -17.71 -43.87 -27.57
N PRO A 202 -18.77 -43.98 -28.39
CA PRO A 202 -18.79 -43.44 -29.75
C PRO A 202 -18.68 -41.91 -29.75
N ARG A 203 -18.24 -41.33 -30.88
CA ARG A 203 -17.92 -39.89 -31.00
C ARG A 203 -19.07 -38.97 -30.54
N TRP A 204 -20.32 -39.32 -30.86
CA TRP A 204 -21.50 -38.54 -30.45
C TRP A 204 -21.69 -38.56 -28.94
N LEU A 205 -21.52 -39.72 -28.28
CA LEU A 205 -21.69 -39.87 -26.84
C LEU A 205 -20.56 -39.19 -26.07
N ARG A 206 -19.32 -39.20 -26.59
CA ARG A 206 -18.22 -38.39 -26.02
C ARG A 206 -18.52 -36.90 -26.08
N ARG A 207 -18.99 -36.39 -27.22
CA ARG A 207 -19.42 -34.99 -27.36
C ARG A 207 -20.54 -34.63 -26.38
N ALA A 208 -21.54 -35.50 -26.20
CA ALA A 208 -22.61 -35.28 -25.23
C ALA A 208 -22.08 -35.24 -23.79
N PHE A 209 -21.20 -36.16 -23.41
CA PHE A 209 -20.56 -36.17 -22.08
C PHE A 209 -19.65 -34.95 -21.84
N ALA A 210 -18.86 -34.54 -22.83
CA ALA A 210 -17.99 -33.36 -22.73
C ALA A 210 -18.81 -32.06 -22.67
N ALA A 211 -19.87 -31.94 -23.48
CA ALA A 211 -20.77 -30.77 -23.45
C ALA A 211 -21.53 -30.67 -22.13
N ALA A 212 -22.02 -31.78 -21.58
CA ALA A 212 -22.67 -31.79 -20.26
C ALA A 212 -21.70 -31.41 -19.13
N ALA A 213 -20.45 -31.88 -19.17
CA ALA A 213 -19.43 -31.48 -18.21
C ALA A 213 -19.07 -29.98 -18.35
N ALA A 214 -18.94 -29.48 -19.58
CA ALA A 214 -18.67 -28.07 -19.86
C ALA A 214 -19.79 -27.15 -19.36
N GLN A 215 -21.05 -27.50 -19.66
CA GLN A 215 -22.21 -26.74 -19.21
C GLN A 215 -22.26 -26.68 -17.68
N LEU A 216 -22.02 -27.80 -16.99
CA LEU A 216 -21.93 -27.81 -15.52
C LEU A 216 -20.79 -26.93 -14.99
N VAL A 217 -19.60 -26.97 -15.60
CA VAL A 217 -18.46 -26.12 -15.21
C VAL A 217 -18.83 -24.64 -15.35
N THR A 218 -19.34 -24.22 -16.51
CA THR A 218 -19.73 -22.82 -16.74
C THR A 218 -20.90 -22.39 -15.85
N GLU A 219 -21.91 -23.24 -15.64
CA GLU A 219 -23.06 -22.96 -14.76
C GLU A 219 -22.66 -22.86 -13.28
N GLN A 220 -21.67 -23.65 -12.83
CA GLN A 220 -21.12 -23.55 -11.47
C GLN A 220 -20.23 -22.31 -11.31
N LEU A 221 -19.36 -22.00 -12.28
CA LEU A 221 -18.52 -20.79 -12.24
C LEU A 221 -19.35 -19.50 -12.28
N LEU A 222 -20.46 -19.46 -13.01
CA LEU A 222 -21.36 -18.29 -13.09
C LEU A 222 -22.32 -18.15 -11.90
N ARG A 223 -22.49 -19.18 -11.07
CA ARG A 223 -23.33 -19.14 -9.86
C ARG A 223 -22.55 -19.08 -8.55
N ALA A 224 -21.24 -19.34 -8.58
CA ALA A 224 -20.41 -19.20 -7.38
C ALA A 224 -20.38 -17.72 -6.95
N PRO A 225 -20.70 -17.39 -5.69
CA PRO A 225 -20.34 -16.08 -5.15
C PRO A 225 -18.81 -15.95 -5.21
N ALA A 226 -18.35 -14.82 -5.69
CA ALA A 226 -16.96 -14.57 -6.02
C ALA A 226 -16.56 -13.19 -5.50
N ASP A 227 -16.37 -13.09 -4.19
CA ASP A 227 -15.95 -11.85 -3.54
C ASP A 227 -14.48 -11.51 -3.92
N SER A 228 -13.68 -12.53 -4.26
CA SER A 228 -12.29 -12.38 -4.69
C SER A 228 -11.90 -13.23 -5.92
N PRO A 229 -10.85 -12.83 -6.67
CA PRO A 229 -10.28 -13.63 -7.76
C PRO A 229 -9.88 -15.05 -7.33
N ASP A 230 -9.35 -15.20 -6.11
CA ASP A 230 -8.87 -16.48 -5.59
C ASP A 230 -10.02 -17.48 -5.36
N GLN A 231 -11.21 -16.99 -4.95
CA GLN A 231 -12.40 -17.84 -4.81
C GLN A 231 -12.83 -18.44 -6.15
N ILE A 232 -12.70 -17.70 -7.26
CA ILE A 232 -13.03 -18.19 -8.60
C ILE A 232 -12.06 -19.31 -9.01
N TRP A 233 -10.76 -19.09 -8.81
CA TRP A 233 -9.74 -20.10 -9.10
C TRP A 233 -9.85 -21.34 -8.21
N GLN A 234 -10.14 -21.17 -6.93
CA GLN A 234 -10.39 -22.26 -5.99
C GLN A 234 -11.66 -23.05 -6.34
N THR A 235 -12.71 -22.36 -6.78
CA THR A 235 -13.93 -22.99 -7.31
C THR A 235 -13.62 -23.78 -8.58
N TYR A 236 -12.86 -23.23 -9.52
CA TYR A 236 -12.41 -23.95 -10.72
C TYR A 236 -11.61 -25.21 -10.38
N ALA A 237 -10.66 -25.13 -9.44
CA ALA A 237 -9.88 -26.28 -8.98
C ALA A 237 -10.78 -27.39 -8.39
N GLN A 238 -11.78 -27.02 -7.59
CA GLN A 238 -12.74 -27.98 -7.01
C GLN A 238 -13.67 -28.59 -8.06
N ILE A 239 -14.19 -27.81 -9.01
CA ILE A 239 -14.99 -28.34 -10.13
C ILE A 239 -14.14 -29.33 -10.96
N MET A 240 -12.89 -28.99 -11.27
CA MET A 240 -11.96 -29.88 -11.99
C MET A 240 -11.73 -31.17 -11.22
N ARG A 241 -11.59 -31.10 -9.90
CA ARG A 241 -11.47 -32.28 -9.02
C ARG A 241 -12.70 -33.17 -9.10
N ASP A 242 -13.89 -32.62 -8.94
CA ASP A 242 -15.13 -33.39 -8.88
C ASP A 242 -15.54 -33.99 -10.24
N GLN A 243 -15.36 -33.24 -11.33
CA GLN A 243 -15.69 -33.70 -12.68
C GLN A 243 -14.73 -34.79 -13.16
N THR A 244 -13.41 -34.60 -12.97
CA THR A 244 -12.41 -35.61 -13.36
C THR A 244 -12.36 -36.78 -12.38
N GLY A 245 -12.66 -36.53 -11.10
CA GLY A 245 -12.47 -37.43 -9.98
C GLY A 245 -11.01 -37.50 -9.52
N ALA A 246 -10.27 -36.39 -9.55
CA ALA A 246 -8.88 -36.38 -9.12
C ALA A 246 -8.75 -36.45 -7.59
N ASP A 247 -7.70 -37.13 -7.09
CA ASP A 247 -7.41 -37.17 -5.65
C ASP A 247 -7.01 -35.78 -5.16
N ALA A 248 -6.24 -35.03 -5.97
CA ALA A 248 -6.02 -33.59 -5.83
C ALA A 248 -5.87 -32.89 -7.20
N VAL A 249 -6.15 -31.59 -7.24
CA VAL A 249 -5.93 -30.70 -8.38
C VAL A 249 -5.16 -29.47 -7.92
N ALA A 250 -4.08 -29.12 -8.61
CA ALA A 250 -3.40 -27.84 -8.49
C ALA A 250 -3.57 -27.03 -9.78
N VAL A 251 -3.87 -25.73 -9.65
CA VAL A 251 -3.92 -24.78 -10.76
C VAL A 251 -2.76 -23.81 -10.59
N LEU A 252 -1.95 -23.66 -11.64
CA LEU A 252 -0.81 -22.75 -11.69
C LEU A 252 -0.99 -21.74 -12.85
N LEU A 253 -0.52 -20.51 -12.65
CA LEU A 253 -0.31 -19.51 -13.71
C LEU A 253 1.16 -19.15 -13.80
N HIS A 254 1.61 -18.67 -14.96
CA HIS A 254 2.96 -18.11 -15.10
C HIS A 254 3.07 -16.79 -14.32
N SER A 255 4.11 -16.64 -13.51
CA SER A 255 4.41 -15.40 -12.81
C SER A 255 5.19 -14.44 -13.72
N PRO A 256 4.94 -13.11 -13.68
CA PRO A 256 5.81 -12.13 -14.37
C PRO A 256 7.25 -12.12 -13.83
N THR A 257 7.50 -12.67 -12.63
CA THR A 257 8.85 -12.90 -12.09
C THR A 257 9.54 -14.15 -12.67
N GLY A 258 8.88 -14.87 -13.58
CA GLY A 258 9.29 -16.19 -14.08
C GLY A 258 8.80 -17.35 -13.21
N GLY A 259 8.65 -18.52 -13.83
CA GLY A 259 8.15 -19.75 -13.21
C GLY A 259 6.62 -19.81 -13.09
N TYR A 260 6.09 -20.96 -12.67
CA TYR A 260 4.67 -21.16 -12.38
C TYR A 260 4.39 -20.96 -10.88
N ALA A 261 3.42 -20.11 -10.56
CA ALA A 261 2.90 -19.89 -9.21
C ALA A 261 1.57 -20.64 -9.01
N ARG A 262 1.39 -21.29 -7.85
CA ARG A 262 0.15 -22.01 -7.51
C ARG A 262 -0.90 -21.03 -7.00
N ILE A 263 -1.92 -20.80 -7.82
CA ILE A 263 -3.04 -19.88 -7.54
C ILE A 263 -4.23 -20.56 -6.85
N ALA A 264 -4.44 -21.86 -7.07
CA ALA A 264 -5.55 -22.59 -6.44
C ALA A 264 -5.24 -24.08 -6.28
N TYR A 265 -5.91 -24.72 -5.33
CA TYR A 265 -5.66 -26.11 -4.97
C TYR A 265 -6.85 -26.79 -4.27
N ALA A 266 -7.33 -27.87 -4.88
CA ALA A 266 -8.38 -28.71 -4.33
C ALA A 266 -7.85 -30.12 -4.03
N GLY A 267 -7.58 -30.43 -2.77
CA GLY A 267 -6.93 -31.68 -2.35
C GLY A 267 -6.86 -31.85 -0.83
N PRO A 268 -6.09 -32.84 -0.33
CA PRO A 268 -5.69 -32.92 1.09
C PRO A 268 -4.92 -31.67 1.53
N ALA A 269 -5.11 -31.19 2.77
CA ALA A 269 -4.52 -29.93 3.23
C ALA A 269 -2.99 -29.89 3.11
N VAL A 270 -2.45 -28.81 2.54
CA VAL A 270 -1.01 -28.61 2.34
C VAL A 270 -0.37 -28.08 3.64
N PRO A 271 0.76 -28.63 4.12
CA PRO A 271 1.46 -28.10 5.28
C PRO A 271 2.05 -26.70 5.02
N ALA A 272 2.21 -25.91 6.08
CA ALA A 272 2.81 -24.57 5.99
C ALA A 272 4.30 -24.63 5.57
N GLY A 273 4.74 -23.65 4.78
CA GLY A 273 6.10 -23.61 4.21
C GLY A 273 6.20 -24.26 2.82
N THR A 274 5.34 -23.85 1.88
CA THR A 274 5.09 -24.59 0.64
C THR A 274 6.16 -24.48 -0.45
N GLY A 275 7.18 -23.63 -0.29
CA GLY A 275 8.21 -23.35 -1.31
C GLY A 275 8.81 -24.59 -2.02
N PRO A 276 9.20 -25.67 -1.30
CA PRO A 276 9.68 -26.89 -1.95
C PRO A 276 8.62 -27.63 -2.79
N ILE A 277 7.35 -27.59 -2.35
CA ILE A 277 6.22 -28.21 -3.07
C ILE A 277 5.90 -27.40 -4.33
N ASP A 278 5.85 -26.07 -4.21
CA ASP A 278 5.54 -25.19 -5.33
C ASP A 278 6.64 -25.23 -6.42
N ALA A 279 7.92 -25.33 -6.02
CA ALA A 279 9.04 -25.53 -6.94
C ALA A 279 8.98 -26.90 -7.66
N ASP A 280 8.61 -27.98 -6.97
CA ASP A 280 8.38 -29.29 -7.61
C ASP A 280 7.17 -29.24 -8.57
N LEU A 281 6.08 -28.55 -8.23
CA LEU A 281 4.91 -28.39 -9.09
C LEU A 281 5.25 -27.58 -10.37
N ASP A 282 6.00 -26.50 -10.25
CA ASP A 282 6.55 -25.71 -11.37
C ASP A 282 7.46 -26.58 -12.28
N ARG A 283 8.28 -27.45 -11.68
CA ARG A 283 9.10 -28.42 -12.42
C ARG A 283 8.25 -29.40 -13.22
N LEU A 284 7.21 -29.98 -12.60
CA LEU A 284 6.30 -30.92 -13.25
C LEU A 284 5.46 -30.24 -14.35
N ALA A 285 5.05 -28.98 -14.15
CA ALA A 285 4.25 -28.22 -15.11
C ALA A 285 4.94 -27.95 -16.46
N ARG A 286 6.29 -27.96 -16.49
CA ARG A 286 7.09 -27.86 -17.73
C ARG A 286 7.03 -29.12 -18.59
N GLU A 287 6.67 -30.29 -18.04
CA GLU A 287 6.67 -31.55 -18.77
C GLU A 287 5.40 -31.74 -19.63
N ARG A 288 5.59 -32.26 -20.86
CA ARG A 288 4.51 -32.38 -21.86
C ARG A 288 3.77 -33.74 -21.86
N ALA A 289 4.09 -34.63 -20.92
CA ALA A 289 3.58 -36.00 -20.86
C ALA A 289 3.08 -36.37 -19.45
N PRO A 290 2.25 -37.41 -19.28
CA PRO A 290 1.91 -37.93 -17.96
C PRO A 290 3.14 -38.54 -17.27
N ILE A 291 3.48 -38.00 -16.10
CA ILE A 291 4.68 -38.27 -15.30
C ILE A 291 4.27 -39.20 -14.15
N ARG A 292 5.14 -40.04 -13.57
CA ARG A 292 4.78 -40.70 -12.30
C ARG A 292 5.13 -39.80 -11.13
N LEU A 293 4.31 -39.80 -10.07
CA LEU A 293 4.54 -38.94 -8.90
C LEU A 293 5.91 -39.19 -8.25
N ARG A 294 6.35 -40.45 -8.22
CA ARG A 294 7.66 -40.90 -7.72
C ARG A 294 8.87 -40.34 -8.51
N ASP A 295 8.63 -39.84 -9.72
CA ASP A 295 9.65 -39.21 -10.56
C ASP A 295 9.72 -37.68 -10.23
N GLY A 296 8.74 -37.15 -9.50
CA GLY A 296 8.73 -35.82 -8.85
C GLY A 296 9.71 -35.73 -7.68
N GLY A 297 9.86 -34.54 -7.10
CA GLY A 297 10.75 -34.35 -5.94
C GLY A 297 10.14 -34.79 -4.59
N PRO A 298 10.99 -34.87 -3.56
CA PRO A 298 10.63 -35.48 -2.27
C PRO A 298 9.56 -34.69 -1.50
N ALA A 299 9.41 -33.38 -1.74
CA ALA A 299 8.41 -32.56 -1.08
C ALA A 299 7.00 -32.90 -1.58
N VAL A 300 6.83 -33.02 -2.90
CA VAL A 300 5.59 -33.49 -3.53
C VAL A 300 5.28 -34.94 -3.14
N ILE A 301 6.28 -35.84 -3.16
CA ILE A 301 6.09 -37.24 -2.75
C ILE A 301 5.64 -37.33 -1.28
N GLY A 302 6.33 -36.62 -0.36
CA GLY A 302 6.01 -36.63 1.06
C GLY A 302 4.65 -36.01 1.40
N HIS A 303 4.23 -34.96 0.68
CA HIS A 303 2.93 -34.32 0.91
C HIS A 303 1.75 -35.20 0.46
N PHE A 304 1.78 -35.74 -0.76
CA PHE A 304 0.69 -36.58 -1.27
C PHE A 304 0.76 -38.04 -0.79
N GLY A 305 1.93 -38.46 -0.28
CA GLY A 305 2.14 -39.62 0.59
C GLY A 305 2.45 -40.94 -0.11
N ASP A 306 3.14 -41.84 0.61
CA ASP A 306 3.57 -43.17 0.11
C ASP A 306 2.42 -44.06 -0.41
N GLY A 307 1.18 -43.79 0.02
CA GLY A 307 -0.03 -44.44 -0.49
C GLY A 307 -0.35 -44.16 -1.97
N LEU A 308 0.40 -43.25 -2.61
CA LEU A 308 0.30 -42.90 -4.03
C LEU A 308 1.34 -43.62 -4.92
N ALA A 309 1.99 -44.66 -4.39
CA ALA A 309 3.03 -45.44 -5.07
C ALA A 309 2.56 -46.28 -6.29
N ASP A 310 2.27 -45.62 -7.43
CA ASP A 310 3.01 -45.79 -8.71
C ASP A 310 2.48 -44.86 -9.83
N ASP A 311 1.19 -44.50 -9.81
CA ASP A 311 0.38 -44.32 -11.04
C ASP A 311 -0.19 -42.88 -11.29
N PHE A 312 0.71 -41.95 -11.62
CA PHE A 312 0.53 -40.78 -12.53
C PHE A 312 0.01 -39.41 -12.03
N VAL A 313 0.80 -38.36 -12.33
CA VAL A 313 0.38 -36.95 -12.48
C VAL A 313 0.06 -36.69 -13.96
N ARG A 314 -1.01 -35.96 -14.26
CA ARG A 314 -1.32 -35.47 -15.61
C ARG A 314 -1.37 -33.95 -15.65
N VAL A 315 -0.44 -33.35 -16.38
CA VAL A 315 -0.43 -31.92 -16.71
C VAL A 315 -1.40 -31.65 -17.87
N LEU A 316 -2.20 -30.59 -17.74
CA LEU A 316 -3.03 -30.01 -18.78
C LEU A 316 -2.64 -28.54 -18.93
N ARG A 317 -2.27 -28.08 -20.13
CA ARG A 317 -2.04 -26.65 -20.38
C ARG A 317 -3.38 -25.94 -20.48
N MET A 318 -3.46 -24.78 -19.85
CA MET A 318 -4.61 -23.89 -19.79
C MET A 318 -4.18 -22.56 -20.43
N ARG A 319 -5.03 -21.96 -21.26
CA ARG A 319 -4.79 -20.60 -21.76
C ARG A 319 -5.70 -19.64 -21.02
N VAL A 320 -5.12 -18.61 -20.43
CA VAL A 320 -5.84 -17.54 -19.76
C VAL A 320 -5.62 -16.26 -20.56
N PRO A 321 -6.67 -15.67 -21.15
CA PRO A 321 -6.54 -14.35 -21.78
C PRO A 321 -6.20 -13.29 -20.72
N PRO A 322 -5.43 -12.24 -21.06
CA PRO A 322 -4.64 -12.08 -22.28
C PRO A 322 -3.27 -12.79 -22.16
N ASP A 323 -3.03 -13.80 -23.00
CA ASP A 323 -1.75 -14.49 -23.22
C ASP A 323 -0.98 -15.06 -22.00
N VAL A 324 -1.63 -15.26 -20.85
CA VAL A 324 -1.06 -16.00 -19.72
C VAL A 324 -1.18 -17.51 -19.94
N GLU A 325 -0.06 -18.22 -20.00
CA GLU A 325 -0.06 -19.68 -19.95
C GLU A 325 -0.23 -20.18 -18.51
N GLY A 326 -1.22 -21.04 -18.30
CA GLY A 326 -1.44 -21.78 -17.06
C GLY A 326 -1.25 -23.29 -17.21
N ALA A 327 -1.18 -23.98 -16.08
CA ALA A 327 -1.11 -25.42 -16.01
C ALA A 327 -2.06 -25.95 -14.91
N VAL A 328 -2.91 -26.92 -15.27
CA VAL A 328 -3.73 -27.68 -14.32
C VAL A 328 -3.10 -29.05 -14.16
N LEU A 329 -2.65 -29.37 -12.95
CA LEU A 329 -2.08 -30.68 -12.61
C LEU A 329 -3.15 -31.52 -11.91
N LEU A 330 -3.54 -32.61 -12.56
CA LEU A 330 -4.41 -33.63 -11.98
C LEU A 330 -3.53 -34.71 -11.32
N LEU A 331 -3.63 -34.83 -9.99
CA LEU A 331 -2.93 -35.84 -9.21
C LEU A 331 -3.91 -36.98 -8.89
N ASN A 332 -3.60 -38.18 -9.38
CA ASN A 332 -4.49 -39.33 -9.28
C ASN A 332 -3.75 -40.55 -8.73
N ARG A 333 -4.41 -41.35 -7.88
CA ARG A 333 -3.94 -42.67 -7.44
C ARG A 333 -4.31 -43.79 -8.42
N HIS A 334 -5.34 -43.56 -9.23
CA HIS A 334 -5.91 -44.52 -10.17
C HIS A 334 -6.23 -43.87 -11.52
N ARG A 335 -6.27 -44.65 -12.61
CA ARG A 335 -6.44 -44.08 -13.96
C ARG A 335 -7.88 -43.63 -14.20
N ASN A 336 -8.05 -42.40 -14.69
CA ASN A 336 -9.35 -41.87 -15.09
C ASN A 336 -9.82 -42.45 -16.43
N LEU A 337 -11.15 -42.54 -16.63
CA LEU A 337 -11.72 -43.08 -17.87
C LEU A 337 -11.81 -42.06 -19.02
N PHE A 338 -11.74 -40.76 -18.72
CA PHE A 338 -11.82 -39.67 -19.70
C PHE A 338 -10.82 -39.81 -20.84
N SER A 339 -11.18 -39.32 -22.03
CA SER A 339 -10.24 -39.13 -23.13
C SER A 339 -9.50 -37.80 -22.99
N GLU A 340 -8.36 -37.68 -23.67
CA GLU A 340 -7.54 -36.46 -23.60
C GLU A 340 -8.22 -35.26 -24.24
N ASP A 341 -9.13 -35.50 -25.20
CA ASP A 341 -9.98 -34.49 -25.81
C ASP A 341 -10.93 -33.88 -24.76
N ASP A 342 -11.55 -34.72 -23.92
CA ASP A 342 -12.46 -34.28 -22.85
C ASP A 342 -11.72 -33.47 -21.78
N LEU A 343 -10.50 -33.91 -21.40
CA LEU A 343 -9.69 -33.25 -20.37
C LEU A 343 -9.10 -31.92 -20.84
N ARG A 344 -8.74 -31.80 -22.13
CA ARG A 344 -8.32 -30.53 -22.73
C ARG A 344 -9.45 -29.51 -22.72
N LEU A 345 -10.65 -29.90 -23.14
CA LEU A 345 -11.82 -29.03 -23.13
C LEU A 345 -12.13 -28.49 -21.71
N LEU A 346 -11.96 -29.30 -20.67
CA LEU A 346 -12.08 -28.86 -19.27
C LEU A 346 -10.95 -27.91 -18.82
N ALA A 347 -9.74 -28.04 -19.37
CA ALA A 347 -8.64 -27.11 -19.14
C ALA A 347 -8.80 -25.78 -19.91
N ASP A 348 -9.32 -25.82 -21.14
CA ASP A 348 -9.60 -24.64 -21.96
C ASP A 348 -10.68 -23.74 -21.31
N LEU A 349 -11.65 -24.35 -20.60
CA LEU A 349 -12.63 -23.60 -19.78
C LEU A 349 -12.01 -22.84 -18.60
N GLY A 350 -10.78 -23.18 -18.18
CA GLY A 350 -10.04 -22.39 -17.19
C GLY A 350 -9.74 -20.96 -17.65
N GLY A 351 -9.74 -20.70 -18.97
CA GLY A 351 -9.70 -19.33 -19.51
C GLY A 351 -10.95 -18.51 -19.17
N GLN A 352 -12.12 -19.15 -18.99
CA GLN A 352 -13.33 -18.45 -18.51
C GLN A 352 -13.20 -18.09 -17.02
N ALA A 353 -12.63 -18.99 -16.21
CA ALA A 353 -12.35 -18.71 -14.80
C ALA A 353 -11.37 -17.52 -14.65
N GLY A 354 -10.34 -17.46 -15.50
CA GLY A 354 -9.39 -16.33 -15.51
C GLY A 354 -10.03 -14.99 -15.89
N LEU A 355 -10.86 -14.94 -16.95
CA LEU A 355 -11.59 -13.73 -17.33
C LEU A 355 -12.56 -13.25 -16.23
N LEU A 356 -13.18 -14.18 -15.49
CA LEU A 356 -14.01 -13.84 -14.33
C LEU A 356 -13.16 -13.30 -13.17
N ALA A 357 -11.99 -13.89 -12.91
CA ALA A 357 -11.07 -13.47 -11.86
C ALA A 357 -10.45 -12.10 -12.12
N GLU A 358 -10.01 -11.83 -13.35
CA GLU A 358 -9.54 -10.51 -13.82
C GLU A 358 -10.64 -9.45 -13.69
N ARG A 359 -11.85 -9.74 -14.18
CA ARG A 359 -13.00 -8.84 -14.03
C ARG A 359 -13.28 -8.51 -12.56
N GLN A 360 -13.25 -9.51 -11.68
CA GLN A 360 -13.53 -9.31 -10.26
C GLN A 360 -12.48 -8.41 -9.58
N ALA A 361 -11.20 -8.60 -9.92
CA ALA A 361 -10.11 -7.75 -9.45
C ALA A 361 -10.32 -6.29 -9.85
N ILE A 362 -10.59 -6.03 -11.14
CA ILE A 362 -10.83 -4.69 -11.68
C ILE A 362 -12.05 -4.03 -11.00
N THR A 363 -13.15 -4.77 -10.76
CA THR A 363 -14.31 -4.21 -10.05
C THR A 363 -14.03 -3.89 -8.58
N ALA A 364 -13.20 -4.68 -7.91
CA ALA A 364 -12.80 -4.42 -6.53
C ALA A 364 -11.95 -3.14 -6.43
N GLU A 365 -10.93 -3.00 -7.28
CA GLU A 365 -10.06 -1.82 -7.37
C GLU A 365 -10.85 -0.54 -7.70
N LEU A 366 -11.75 -0.62 -8.69
CA LEU A 366 -12.64 0.49 -9.04
C LEU A 366 -13.55 0.88 -7.87
N SER A 367 -14.12 -0.09 -7.15
CA SER A 367 -14.98 0.19 -6.00
C SER A 367 -14.23 0.89 -4.86
N ALA A 368 -12.98 0.48 -4.59
CA ALA A 368 -12.12 1.09 -3.57
C ALA A 368 -11.72 2.53 -3.96
N SER A 369 -11.42 2.76 -5.24
CA SER A 369 -11.11 4.09 -5.79
C SER A 369 -12.32 5.03 -5.70
N VAL A 370 -13.51 4.57 -6.06
CA VAL A 370 -14.76 5.34 -5.91
C VAL A 370 -15.03 5.64 -4.44
N ALA A 371 -14.90 4.66 -3.54
CA ALA A 371 -15.11 4.87 -2.11
C ALA A 371 -14.07 5.81 -1.46
N ALA A 372 -12.86 5.93 -2.02
CA ALA A 372 -11.88 6.94 -1.62
C ALA A 372 -12.27 8.34 -2.13
N LEU A 373 -12.64 8.46 -3.41
CA LEU A 373 -13.06 9.71 -4.02
C LEU A 373 -14.31 10.31 -3.36
N THR A 374 -15.31 9.47 -3.04
CA THR A 374 -16.53 9.92 -2.34
C THR A 374 -16.21 10.46 -0.94
N ARG A 375 -15.31 9.83 -0.18
CA ARG A 375 -14.89 10.34 1.14
C ARG A 375 -14.19 11.70 1.04
N ALA A 376 -13.28 11.86 0.07
CA ALA A 376 -12.61 13.14 -0.17
C ALA A 376 -13.59 14.24 -0.63
N SER A 377 -14.57 13.88 -1.47
CA SER A 377 -15.62 14.81 -1.92
C SER A 377 -16.56 15.22 -0.79
N GLN A 378 -16.86 14.33 0.15
CA GLN A 378 -17.70 14.63 1.31
C GLN A 378 -16.99 15.59 2.27
N ALA A 379 -15.76 15.26 2.68
CA ALA A 379 -14.95 16.12 3.56
C ALA A 379 -14.77 17.55 2.98
N LYS A 380 -14.55 17.69 1.67
CA LYS A 380 -14.51 18.99 0.99
C LYS A 380 -15.84 19.75 1.04
N SER A 381 -16.97 19.04 1.00
CA SER A 381 -18.30 19.65 1.08
C SER A 381 -18.61 20.13 2.50
N ASP A 382 -18.24 19.33 3.51
CA ASP A 382 -18.41 19.66 4.94
C ASP A 382 -17.54 20.85 5.34
N PHE A 383 -16.29 20.91 4.87
CA PHE A 383 -15.41 22.08 4.96
C PHE A 383 -16.09 23.36 4.44
N LEU A 384 -16.65 23.33 3.23
CA LEU A 384 -17.29 24.49 2.61
C LEU A 384 -18.58 24.91 3.34
N ALA A 385 -19.33 23.95 3.89
CA ALA A 385 -20.51 24.22 4.70
C ALA A 385 -20.13 24.94 6.01
N ASN A 386 -19.16 24.40 6.77
CA ASN A 386 -18.69 25.00 8.01
C ASN A 386 -18.12 26.42 7.78
N MET A 387 -17.30 26.59 6.75
CA MET A 387 -16.73 27.90 6.39
C MET A 387 -17.81 28.94 6.04
N SER A 388 -18.89 28.54 5.37
CA SER A 388 -20.02 29.42 5.08
C SER A 388 -20.73 29.91 6.35
N HIS A 389 -20.81 29.08 7.40
CA HIS A 389 -21.42 29.45 8.68
C HIS A 389 -20.50 30.35 9.54
N GLU A 390 -19.21 30.03 9.64
CA GLU A 390 -18.24 30.82 10.42
C GLU A 390 -18.03 32.22 9.81
N LEU A 391 -18.01 32.36 8.48
CA LEU A 391 -17.88 33.66 7.82
C LEU A 391 -19.18 34.50 7.89
N ARG A 392 -20.36 33.87 7.83
CA ARG A 392 -21.66 34.57 7.89
C ARG A 392 -21.94 35.20 9.25
N THR A 393 -21.48 34.59 10.33
CA THR A 393 -21.82 35.03 11.70
C THR A 393 -21.29 36.44 12.04
N PRO A 394 -19.98 36.74 11.92
CA PRO A 394 -19.47 38.10 12.14
C PRO A 394 -19.95 39.09 11.06
N LEU A 395 -20.14 38.65 9.81
CA LEU A 395 -20.66 39.51 8.74
C LEU A 395 -22.08 39.99 9.02
N ASN A 396 -22.97 39.10 9.49
CA ASN A 396 -24.32 39.45 9.90
C ASN A 396 -24.33 40.38 11.13
N ALA A 397 -23.38 40.22 12.06
CA ALA A 397 -23.22 41.14 13.19
C ALA A 397 -22.78 42.54 12.73
N ILE A 398 -21.78 42.65 11.85
CA ILE A 398 -21.35 43.91 11.23
C ILE A 398 -22.53 44.62 10.56
N ILE A 399 -23.30 43.91 9.73
CA ILE A 399 -24.46 44.46 9.03
C ILE A 399 -25.55 44.89 10.03
N GLY A 400 -25.92 44.02 10.98
CA GLY A 400 -26.99 44.29 11.94
C GLY A 400 -26.72 45.50 12.83
N PHE A 401 -25.53 45.60 13.42
CA PHE A 401 -25.16 46.77 14.22
C PHE A 401 -25.01 48.03 13.36
N SER A 402 -24.48 47.93 12.13
CA SER A 402 -24.43 49.06 11.20
C SER A 402 -25.83 49.56 10.81
N ASP A 403 -26.81 48.67 10.65
CA ASP A 403 -28.19 49.05 10.36
C ASP A 403 -28.91 49.65 11.58
N LEU A 404 -28.60 49.21 12.80
CA LEU A 404 -29.08 49.88 14.03
C LEU A 404 -28.56 51.33 14.10
N MET A 405 -27.28 51.58 13.81
CA MET A 405 -26.73 52.95 13.68
C MET A 405 -27.42 53.78 12.57
N ARG A 406 -27.93 53.13 11.52
CA ARG A 406 -28.65 53.79 10.42
C ARG A 406 -30.13 54.06 10.76
N LEU A 407 -30.72 53.30 11.66
CA LEU A 407 -32.11 53.44 12.13
C LEU A 407 -32.26 54.41 13.31
N GLU A 408 -31.20 54.65 14.06
CA GLU A 408 -31.20 55.60 15.19
C GLU A 408 -31.51 57.04 14.73
N GLU A 409 -32.45 57.70 15.40
CA GLU A 409 -32.91 59.05 15.04
C GLU A 409 -31.82 60.11 15.34
N PRO A 410 -31.63 61.12 14.46
CA PRO A 410 -30.67 62.18 14.70
C PRO A 410 -31.18 63.16 15.76
N ASP A 411 -30.38 63.36 16.80
CA ASP A 411 -30.60 64.34 17.87
C ASP A 411 -30.10 65.73 17.40
N GLY A 412 -30.94 66.38 16.61
CA GLY A 412 -30.57 67.59 15.86
C GLY A 412 -29.63 67.25 14.71
N ASP A 413 -28.47 67.91 14.64
CA ASP A 413 -27.52 67.81 13.52
C ASP A 413 -26.53 66.63 13.69
N ARG A 414 -26.72 65.76 14.70
CA ARG A 414 -25.82 64.65 15.04
C ARG A 414 -26.60 63.39 15.46
N ARG A 415 -26.05 62.23 15.16
CA ARG A 415 -26.59 60.91 15.56
C ARG A 415 -25.73 60.34 16.69
N ARG A 416 -26.33 59.82 17.77
CA ARG A 416 -25.63 59.45 19.01
C ARG A 416 -25.37 57.94 19.15
N VAL A 417 -24.63 57.38 18.20
CA VAL A 417 -24.31 55.94 18.18
C VAL A 417 -23.72 55.46 19.52
N PRO A 418 -24.30 54.42 20.16
CA PRO A 418 -23.71 53.76 21.32
C PRO A 418 -22.34 53.16 21.01
N ALA A 419 -21.35 53.42 21.88
CA ALA A 419 -19.99 52.90 21.73
C ALA A 419 -19.97 51.37 21.58
N GLU A 420 -20.79 50.67 22.37
CA GLU A 420 -20.94 49.21 22.31
C GLU A 420 -21.25 48.70 20.90
N TRP A 421 -22.03 49.41 20.08
CA TRP A 421 -22.34 48.97 18.72
C TRP A 421 -21.12 49.12 17.79
N VAL A 422 -20.30 50.17 18.00
CA VAL A 422 -19.03 50.36 17.28
C VAL A 422 -18.04 49.27 17.68
N ASP A 423 -17.97 48.93 18.96
CA ASP A 423 -17.12 47.86 19.49
C ASP A 423 -17.54 46.48 18.94
N HIS A 424 -18.84 46.19 18.84
CA HIS A 424 -19.34 44.97 18.19
C HIS A 424 -18.99 44.91 16.70
N VAL A 425 -19.11 46.01 15.95
CA VAL A 425 -18.70 46.08 14.53
C VAL A 425 -17.18 45.88 14.40
N HIS A 426 -16.38 46.56 15.24
CA HIS A 426 -14.92 46.46 15.21
C HIS A 426 -14.43 45.06 15.58
N GLY A 427 -14.95 44.48 16.67
CA GLY A 427 -14.64 43.13 17.11
C GLY A 427 -15.01 42.07 16.07
N SER A 428 -16.19 42.18 15.46
CA SER A 428 -16.64 41.29 14.38
C SER A 428 -15.74 41.42 13.13
N GLY A 429 -15.32 42.65 12.79
CA GLY A 429 -14.38 42.90 11.69
C GLY A 429 -12.99 42.29 11.93
N ARG A 430 -12.44 42.45 13.14
CA ARG A 430 -11.18 41.79 13.53
C ARG A 430 -11.29 40.26 13.49
N HIS A 431 -12.39 39.70 13.97
CA HIS A 431 -12.62 38.26 13.96
C HIS A 431 -12.72 37.69 12.54
N LEU A 432 -13.44 38.36 11.64
CA LEU A 432 -13.54 37.99 10.22
C LEU A 432 -12.18 38.04 9.52
N LEU A 433 -11.36 39.07 9.79
CA LEU A 433 -10.00 39.18 9.23
C LEU A 433 -9.05 38.10 9.78
N GLY A 434 -9.19 37.74 11.06
CA GLY A 434 -8.50 36.58 11.64
C GLY A 434 -8.85 35.27 10.94
N LEU A 435 -10.15 34.97 10.80
CA LEU A 435 -10.67 33.81 10.06
C LEU A 435 -10.09 33.72 8.64
N ILE A 436 -10.08 34.83 7.90
CA ILE A 436 -9.53 34.88 6.53
C ILE A 436 -8.03 34.57 6.53
N ASN A 437 -7.27 35.10 7.49
CA ASN A 437 -5.83 34.84 7.59
C ASN A 437 -5.53 33.38 8.00
N ASP A 438 -6.30 32.79 8.93
CA ASP A 438 -6.17 31.38 9.31
C ASP A 438 -6.36 30.46 8.09
N ILE A 439 -7.36 30.73 7.25
CA ILE A 439 -7.64 29.98 6.00
C ILE A 439 -6.51 30.18 4.97
N LEU A 440 -6.00 31.41 4.83
CA LEU A 440 -4.91 31.72 3.89
C LEU A 440 -3.58 31.08 4.32
N ASP A 441 -3.28 31.01 5.62
CA ASP A 441 -2.09 30.33 6.10
C ASP A 441 -2.25 28.81 6.05
N LEU A 442 -3.42 28.26 6.38
CA LEU A 442 -3.73 26.83 6.18
C LEU A 442 -3.49 26.41 4.72
N THR A 443 -4.07 27.13 3.75
CA THR A 443 -3.92 26.81 2.32
C THR A 443 -2.50 27.02 1.77
N LYS A 444 -1.71 27.95 2.33
CA LYS A 444 -0.25 28.03 2.04
C LYS A 444 0.49 26.80 2.54
N VAL A 445 0.18 26.29 3.74
CA VAL A 445 0.82 25.07 4.25
C VAL A 445 0.42 23.85 3.43
N GLU A 446 -0.87 23.69 3.10
CA GLU A 446 -1.35 22.56 2.28
C GLU A 446 -0.71 22.51 0.90
N SER A 447 -0.47 23.67 0.29
CA SER A 447 0.18 23.78 -1.02
C SER A 447 1.72 23.73 -0.97
N GLY A 448 2.32 23.58 0.21
CA GLY A 448 3.77 23.57 0.41
C GLY A 448 4.45 24.93 0.17
N ARG A 449 3.68 26.03 0.21
CA ARG A 449 4.12 27.41 -0.13
C ARG A 449 4.37 28.30 1.10
N MET A 450 4.40 27.72 2.30
CA MET A 450 4.77 28.47 3.50
C MET A 450 6.29 28.42 3.69
N GLU A 451 6.97 29.47 3.24
CA GLU A 451 8.37 29.72 3.59
C GLU A 451 8.47 30.17 5.07
N LEU A 452 9.36 29.54 5.84
CA LEU A 452 9.65 29.90 7.24
C LEU A 452 11.03 30.54 7.34
N ARG A 453 11.13 31.64 8.07
CA ARG A 453 12.42 32.31 8.33
C ARG A 453 13.04 31.77 9.63
N LEU A 454 13.48 30.51 9.56
CA LEU A 454 14.09 29.81 10.69
C LEU A 454 15.39 30.50 11.14
N ALA A 455 15.43 30.94 12.40
CA ALA A 455 16.60 31.56 13.04
C ALA A 455 16.75 31.07 14.50
N PRO A 456 17.91 31.26 15.15
CA PRO A 456 18.04 31.01 16.59
C PRO A 456 17.18 32.00 17.40
N VAL A 457 16.05 31.54 17.96
CA VAL A 457 15.12 32.35 18.76
C VAL A 457 15.16 31.95 20.24
N ARG A 458 15.41 32.95 21.10
CA ARG A 458 15.31 32.82 22.56
C ARG A 458 13.87 32.54 22.99
N VAL A 459 13.66 31.35 23.55
CA VAL A 459 12.31 30.85 23.85
C VAL A 459 11.78 31.43 25.16
N ASP A 460 12.65 31.60 26.15
CA ASP A 460 12.32 32.21 27.44
C ASP A 460 11.78 33.64 27.28
N THR A 461 12.57 34.54 26.68
CA THR A 461 12.15 35.95 26.51
C THR A 461 10.93 36.09 25.61
N THR A 462 10.77 35.22 24.59
CA THR A 462 9.59 35.23 23.72
C THR A 462 8.31 34.79 24.45
N ILE A 463 8.41 33.91 25.45
CA ILE A 463 7.30 33.53 26.30
C ILE A 463 7.01 34.62 27.35
N GLU A 464 8.05 35.26 27.91
CA GLU A 464 7.88 36.38 28.85
C GLU A 464 7.15 37.58 28.21
N ASP A 465 7.55 37.98 27.00
CA ASP A 465 6.83 38.98 26.19
C ASP A 465 5.33 38.64 26.04
N LEU A 466 5.03 37.38 25.75
CA LEU A 466 3.66 36.90 25.53
C LEU A 466 2.85 36.88 26.83
N LEU A 467 3.43 36.43 27.94
CA LEU A 467 2.76 36.42 29.24
C LEU A 467 2.47 37.84 29.73
N ALA A 468 3.35 38.81 29.45
CA ALA A 468 3.10 40.22 29.71
C ALA A 468 1.93 40.77 28.86
N GLY A 469 1.92 40.49 27.54
CA GLY A 469 0.84 40.93 26.64
C GLY A 469 -0.52 40.29 26.95
N LEU A 470 -0.55 39.01 27.33
CA LEU A 470 -1.76 38.26 27.64
C LEU A 470 -2.23 38.41 29.10
N ALA A 471 -1.50 39.15 29.94
CA ALA A 471 -1.82 39.39 31.36
C ALA A 471 -3.29 39.78 31.66
N PRO A 472 -4.00 40.58 30.83
CA PRO A 472 -5.41 40.90 31.07
C PRO A 472 -6.34 39.67 31.07
N LEU A 473 -6.07 38.67 30.22
CA LEU A 473 -6.89 37.46 30.10
C LEU A 473 -6.81 36.60 31.36
N PHE A 474 -5.60 36.45 31.91
CA PHE A 474 -5.38 35.72 33.16
C PHE A 474 -5.94 36.50 34.36
N THR A 475 -5.77 37.82 34.37
CA THR A 475 -6.24 38.69 35.47
C THR A 475 -7.77 38.70 35.58
N GLY A 476 -8.49 38.77 34.46
CA GLY A 476 -9.96 38.82 34.43
C GLY A 476 -10.64 37.63 35.10
N LYS A 477 -10.04 36.43 35.00
CA LYS A 477 -10.48 35.18 35.66
C LYS A 477 -9.73 34.86 36.96
N ARG A 478 -8.81 35.74 37.41
CA ARG A 478 -7.93 35.53 38.58
C ARG A 478 -7.11 34.22 38.50
N LEU A 479 -6.60 33.89 37.31
CA LEU A 479 -5.84 32.66 37.07
C LEU A 479 -4.42 32.76 37.66
N ALA A 480 -3.99 31.69 38.32
CA ALA A 480 -2.64 31.57 38.86
C ALA A 480 -1.66 31.15 37.74
N VAL A 481 -1.01 32.13 37.11
CA VAL A 481 0.04 31.89 36.11
C VAL A 481 1.36 31.50 36.79
N ARG A 482 2.03 30.48 36.27
CA ARG A 482 3.39 30.07 36.66
C ARG A 482 4.27 29.89 35.43
N ALA A 483 5.49 30.40 35.46
CA ALA A 483 6.47 30.24 34.39
C ALA A 483 7.76 29.63 34.97
N ASP A 484 8.28 28.59 34.32
CA ASP A 484 9.54 27.91 34.64
C ASP A 484 10.34 27.77 33.33
N LEU A 485 11.01 28.86 32.98
CA LEU A 485 11.64 29.07 31.69
C LEU A 485 13.16 28.99 31.87
N ALA A 486 13.75 27.89 31.39
CA ALA A 486 15.20 27.79 31.30
C ALA A 486 15.71 28.61 30.10
N PRO A 487 16.93 29.17 30.16
CA PRO A 487 17.47 30.04 29.11
C PRO A 487 17.90 29.26 27.87
N VAL A 488 16.93 28.88 27.04
CA VAL A 488 17.10 28.00 25.87
C VAL A 488 16.72 28.68 24.55
N THR A 489 17.32 28.21 23.45
CA THR A 489 17.12 28.74 22.10
C THR A 489 16.66 27.63 21.17
N ALA A 490 15.59 27.86 20.42
CA ALA A 490 15.10 26.96 19.37
C ALA A 490 15.45 27.52 17.98
N LEU A 491 15.59 26.66 16.98
CA LEU A 491 15.64 27.06 15.58
C LEU A 491 14.21 27.25 15.07
N ALA A 492 13.76 28.50 14.97
CA ALA A 492 12.35 28.81 14.67
C ALA A 492 12.15 30.15 13.96
N ASP A 493 10.99 30.31 13.32
CA ASP A 493 10.51 31.60 12.86
C ASP A 493 9.90 32.36 14.05
N ARG A 494 10.44 33.55 14.39
CA ARG A 494 10.04 34.30 15.60
C ARG A 494 8.55 34.66 15.61
N LEU A 495 7.93 34.90 14.46
CA LEU A 495 6.52 35.25 14.35
C LEU A 495 5.63 34.02 14.50
N ARG A 496 5.98 32.92 13.83
CA ARG A 496 5.20 31.67 13.90
C ARG A 496 5.36 30.94 15.24
N LEU A 497 6.53 31.03 15.88
CA LEU A 497 6.72 30.58 17.26
C LEU A 497 5.84 31.36 18.24
N ARG A 498 5.77 32.70 18.08
CA ARG A 498 4.86 33.54 18.88
C ARG A 498 3.40 33.11 18.69
N GLN A 499 2.96 32.89 17.46
CA GLN A 499 1.60 32.41 17.13
C GLN A 499 1.28 31.03 17.73
N ILE A 500 2.22 30.07 17.69
CA ILE A 500 2.07 28.75 18.32
C ILE A 500 1.81 28.89 19.83
N VAL A 501 2.67 29.64 20.53
CA VAL A 501 2.59 29.79 21.98
C VAL A 501 1.36 30.62 22.37
N GLU A 502 1.03 31.69 21.64
CA GLU A 502 -0.13 32.53 21.87
C GLU A 502 -1.45 31.75 21.73
N ASN A 503 -1.57 30.87 20.73
CA ASN A 503 -2.74 29.99 20.59
C ASN A 503 -2.84 28.99 21.77
N LEU A 504 -1.74 28.41 22.25
CA LEU A 504 -1.80 27.50 23.41
C LEU A 504 -2.15 28.25 24.71
N LEU A 505 -1.55 29.42 24.95
CA LEU A 505 -1.81 30.25 26.14
C LEU A 505 -3.23 30.82 26.18
N SER A 506 -3.74 31.30 25.05
CA SER A 506 -5.11 31.85 24.96
C SER A 506 -6.17 30.75 25.11
N ASN A 507 -5.93 29.54 24.59
CA ASN A 507 -6.80 28.38 24.86
C ASN A 507 -6.76 27.97 26.34
N ALA A 508 -5.58 27.89 26.96
CA ALA A 508 -5.45 27.62 28.40
C ALA A 508 -6.24 28.66 29.24
N ALA A 509 -6.08 29.95 28.95
CA ALA A 509 -6.84 31.02 29.60
C ALA A 509 -8.36 30.92 29.34
N LYS A 510 -8.78 30.52 28.13
CA LYS A 510 -10.18 30.35 27.74
C LYS A 510 -10.87 29.19 28.47
N PHE A 511 -10.22 28.03 28.57
CA PHE A 511 -10.82 26.80 29.09
C PHE A 511 -10.54 26.52 30.57
N THR A 512 -9.65 27.27 31.23
CA THR A 512 -9.50 27.26 32.69
C THR A 512 -10.64 28.04 33.36
N PRO A 513 -11.30 27.51 34.42
CA PRO A 513 -12.31 28.25 35.19
C PRO A 513 -11.67 29.27 36.15
N ASP A 514 -12.48 30.18 36.68
CA ASP A 514 -12.07 31.20 37.66
C ASP A 514 -11.26 30.61 38.83
N GLY A 515 -10.10 31.21 39.10
CA GLY A 515 -9.19 30.77 40.18
C GLY A 515 -8.40 29.49 39.89
N GLY A 516 -8.49 28.91 38.69
CA GLY A 516 -7.58 27.84 38.24
C GLY A 516 -6.16 28.34 37.95
N ALA A 517 -5.29 27.44 37.48
CA ALA A 517 -3.89 27.74 37.20
C ALA A 517 -3.50 27.42 35.75
N VAL A 518 -2.51 28.15 35.23
CA VAL A 518 -1.84 27.90 33.95
C VAL A 518 -0.34 27.89 34.21
N THR A 519 0.34 26.81 33.81
CA THR A 519 1.79 26.63 34.00
C THR A 519 2.47 26.52 32.63
N VAL A 520 3.52 27.30 32.43
CA VAL A 520 4.35 27.26 31.22
C VAL A 520 5.76 26.83 31.62
N THR A 521 6.33 25.86 30.91
CA THR A 521 7.74 25.50 31.08
C THR A 521 8.46 25.48 29.74
N ALA A 522 9.72 25.90 29.71
CA ALA A 522 10.57 25.84 28.53
C ALA A 522 11.95 25.29 28.92
N ARG A 523 12.37 24.15 28.36
CA ARG A 523 13.59 23.44 28.78
C ARG A 523 14.25 22.71 27.61
N ALA A 524 15.55 22.44 27.73
CA ALA A 524 16.29 21.62 26.77
C ALA A 524 16.00 20.12 26.99
N ALA A 525 15.84 19.38 25.89
CA ALA A 525 15.49 17.97 25.84
C ALA A 525 16.36 17.26 24.79
N GLY A 526 17.67 17.20 25.05
CA GLY A 526 18.66 16.75 24.07
C GLY A 526 18.86 17.79 22.96
N GLU A 527 18.77 17.37 21.70
CA GLU A 527 18.86 18.23 20.51
C GLU A 527 17.56 19.00 20.21
N ARG A 528 16.56 18.93 21.09
CA ARG A 528 15.28 19.64 20.99
C ARG A 528 15.07 20.58 22.18
N VAL A 529 14.34 21.66 21.97
CA VAL A 529 13.74 22.50 23.03
C VAL A 529 12.29 22.10 23.19
N ARG A 530 11.92 21.79 24.44
CA ARG A 530 10.55 21.44 24.83
C ARG A 530 9.87 22.64 25.48
N ILE A 531 8.71 23.00 24.95
CA ILE A 531 7.78 23.98 25.51
C ILE A 531 6.54 23.22 25.98
N VAL A 532 6.15 23.38 27.24
CA VAL A 532 4.94 22.76 27.81
C VAL A 532 4.01 23.85 28.30
N VAL A 533 2.74 23.80 27.87
CA VAL A 533 1.65 24.65 28.38
C VAL A 533 0.62 23.73 29.04
N ALA A 534 0.50 23.81 30.35
CA ALA A 534 -0.43 23.01 31.16
C ALA A 534 -1.49 23.90 31.82
N ASP A 535 -2.74 23.47 31.78
CA ASP A 535 -3.89 24.12 32.40
C ASP A 535 -4.55 23.24 33.48
N THR A 536 -5.30 23.85 34.39
CA THR A 536 -6.19 23.13 35.33
C THR A 536 -7.66 23.31 34.95
N GLY A 537 -7.95 23.23 33.66
CA GLY A 537 -9.26 23.48 33.07
C GLY A 537 -10.19 22.27 33.07
N VAL A 538 -11.19 22.32 32.18
CA VAL A 538 -12.22 21.27 32.06
C VAL A 538 -11.69 19.92 31.55
N GLY A 539 -10.50 19.89 30.96
CA GLY A 539 -9.93 18.71 30.30
C GLY A 539 -10.69 18.30 29.01
N ILE A 540 -10.13 17.33 28.30
CA ILE A 540 -10.62 16.82 27.02
C ILE A 540 -10.90 15.32 27.18
N ALA A 541 -12.00 14.82 26.61
CA ALA A 541 -12.35 13.40 26.66
C ALA A 541 -11.41 12.58 25.77
N THR A 542 -11.13 11.32 26.16
CA THR A 542 -10.20 10.43 25.44
C THR A 542 -10.54 10.30 23.95
N ASP A 543 -11.84 10.22 23.63
CA ASP A 543 -12.36 10.06 22.27
C ASP A 543 -12.22 11.35 21.41
N ASP A 544 -11.93 12.50 22.04
CA ASP A 544 -11.74 13.80 21.40
C ASP A 544 -10.26 14.23 21.27
N LEU A 545 -9.31 13.49 21.85
CA LEU A 545 -7.89 13.89 21.92
C LEU A 545 -7.22 14.05 20.54
N GLU A 546 -7.57 13.22 19.56
CA GLU A 546 -7.10 13.40 18.17
C GLU A 546 -7.96 14.43 17.42
N ARG A 547 -9.27 14.48 17.71
CA ARG A 547 -10.25 15.34 17.05
C ARG A 547 -10.00 16.83 17.27
N VAL A 548 -9.43 17.24 18.41
CA VAL A 548 -9.07 18.65 18.66
C VAL A 548 -7.93 19.18 17.76
N PHE A 549 -7.24 18.31 17.02
CA PHE A 549 -6.27 18.69 15.98
C PHE A 549 -6.85 18.59 14.55
N GLU A 550 -8.12 18.23 14.41
CA GLU A 550 -8.84 18.27 13.13
C GLU A 550 -9.48 19.64 12.89
N GLU A 551 -9.58 20.02 11.62
CA GLU A 551 -10.02 21.36 11.22
C GLU A 551 -11.52 21.54 11.46
N PHE A 552 -11.89 22.67 12.08
CA PHE A 552 -13.27 23.06 12.45
C PHE A 552 -13.94 22.19 13.51
N GLN A 553 -13.22 21.27 14.16
CA GLN A 553 -13.75 20.52 15.30
C GLN A 553 -13.60 21.31 16.62
N GLN A 554 -14.56 21.13 17.52
CA GLN A 554 -14.52 21.62 18.90
C GLN A 554 -14.86 20.45 19.82
N ALA A 555 -14.17 20.32 20.96
CA ALA A 555 -14.50 19.30 21.96
C ALA A 555 -15.73 19.71 22.79
N GLY A 556 -16.64 18.76 23.04
CA GLY A 556 -17.81 18.94 23.90
C GLY A 556 -19.18 19.00 23.21
N ASP A 557 -20.18 19.41 23.99
CA ASP A 557 -21.60 19.34 23.69
C ASP A 557 -22.04 20.42 22.66
N PRO A 558 -22.70 20.09 21.53
CA PRO A 558 -22.96 21.02 20.42
C PRO A 558 -23.74 22.31 20.76
N ASP A 559 -24.54 22.29 21.84
CA ASP A 559 -25.29 23.46 22.31
C ASP A 559 -24.42 24.45 23.12
N ARG A 560 -23.19 24.06 23.51
CA ARG A 560 -22.22 24.90 24.23
C ARG A 560 -21.11 25.41 23.32
N ARG A 561 -21.49 26.14 22.26
CA ARG A 561 -20.56 26.80 21.33
C ARG A 561 -19.71 27.88 22.03
N HIS A 562 -18.45 27.57 22.33
CA HIS A 562 -17.52 28.52 22.95
C HIS A 562 -16.66 29.20 21.88
N SER A 563 -17.05 30.41 21.47
CA SER A 563 -16.42 31.28 20.45
C SER A 563 -14.96 30.94 20.10
N GLY A 564 -14.73 30.42 18.90
CA GLY A 564 -13.42 30.00 18.40
C GLY A 564 -13.54 29.21 17.09
N THR A 565 -12.58 29.38 16.19
CA THR A 565 -12.68 28.98 14.77
C THR A 565 -12.52 27.49 14.49
N GLY A 566 -12.08 26.69 15.47
CA GLY A 566 -11.68 25.29 15.27
C GLY A 566 -10.44 25.12 14.38
N LEU A 567 -9.76 26.20 13.97
CA LEU A 567 -8.54 26.15 13.16
C LEU A 567 -7.25 26.23 13.99
N GLY A 568 -7.26 26.90 15.14
CA GLY A 568 -6.05 27.25 15.89
C GLY A 568 -5.12 26.06 16.21
N LEU A 569 -5.66 24.95 16.72
CA LEU A 569 -4.86 23.76 17.06
C LEU A 569 -4.40 22.97 15.82
N ALA A 570 -5.25 22.85 14.80
CA ALA A 570 -4.88 22.23 13.52
C ALA A 570 -3.75 23.01 12.82
N LEU A 571 -3.86 24.35 12.76
CA LEU A 571 -2.82 25.25 12.28
C LEU A 571 -1.56 25.17 13.15
N THR A 572 -1.70 25.10 14.48
CA THR A 572 -0.55 24.91 15.40
C THR A 572 0.20 23.62 15.08
N ARG A 573 -0.48 22.49 14.89
CA ARG A 573 0.16 21.21 14.51
C ARG A 573 0.88 21.33 13.16
N ARG A 574 0.26 21.99 12.18
CA ARG A 574 0.85 22.25 10.84
C ARG A 574 2.06 23.18 10.91
N LEU A 575 2.02 24.25 11.71
CA LEU A 575 3.16 25.16 11.93
C LEU A 575 4.33 24.47 12.64
N VAL A 576 4.06 23.70 13.70
CA VAL A 576 5.09 22.94 14.45
C VAL A 576 5.76 21.88 13.56
N ALA A 577 4.98 21.14 12.76
CA ALA A 577 5.53 20.19 11.79
C ALA A 577 6.43 20.86 10.73
N ALA A 578 6.06 22.05 10.25
CA ALA A 578 6.88 22.83 9.33
C ALA A 578 8.19 23.36 9.96
N HIS A 579 8.25 23.49 11.29
CA HIS A 579 9.48 23.76 12.05
C HIS A 579 10.34 22.51 12.31
N HIS A 580 10.01 21.36 11.68
CA HIS A 580 10.60 20.04 11.99
C HIS A 580 10.42 19.61 13.46
N GLY A 581 9.42 20.20 14.12
CA GLY A 581 9.02 19.91 15.48
C GLY A 581 7.87 18.89 15.56
N GLU A 582 7.39 18.70 16.77
CA GLU A 582 6.32 17.76 17.12
C GLU A 582 5.44 18.37 18.21
N ILE A 583 4.13 18.12 18.16
CA ILE A 583 3.18 18.53 19.21
C ILE A 583 2.40 17.32 19.71
N SER A 584 2.26 17.21 21.01
CA SER A 584 1.52 16.16 21.72
C SER A 584 0.62 16.77 22.80
N LEU A 585 -0.39 16.01 23.20
CA LEU A 585 -1.42 16.40 24.15
C LEU A 585 -1.67 15.27 25.15
N VAL A 586 -1.69 15.60 26.44
CA VAL A 586 -2.19 14.76 27.52
C VAL A 586 -3.32 15.53 28.22
N SER A 587 -4.47 14.91 28.47
CA SER A 587 -5.59 15.58 29.15
C SER A 587 -6.46 14.57 29.90
N GLU A 588 -7.00 14.97 31.05
CA GLU A 588 -7.98 14.19 31.81
C GLU A 588 -9.20 15.08 32.12
N PRO A 589 -10.44 14.62 31.81
CA PRO A 589 -11.66 15.37 32.12
C PRO A 589 -11.76 15.78 33.59
N GLY A 590 -12.01 17.06 33.83
CA GLY A 590 -12.08 17.67 35.15
C GLY A 590 -10.73 17.92 35.84
N ARG A 591 -9.60 17.73 35.15
CA ARG A 591 -8.25 17.94 35.70
C ARG A 591 -7.40 18.92 34.91
N GLY A 592 -7.71 19.11 33.63
CA GLY A 592 -7.03 20.03 32.72
C GLY A 592 -6.23 19.32 31.62
N SER A 593 -5.49 20.10 30.85
CA SER A 593 -4.73 19.63 29.67
C SER A 593 -3.27 20.08 29.71
N GLU A 594 -2.39 19.28 29.12
CA GLU A 594 -0.97 19.56 28.94
C GLU A 594 -0.62 19.41 27.45
N PHE A 595 -0.29 20.53 26.81
CA PHE A 595 0.21 20.59 25.44
C PHE A 595 1.74 20.68 25.46
N THR A 596 2.42 19.73 24.84
CA THR A 596 3.88 19.69 24.72
C THR A 596 4.28 19.91 23.26
N VAL A 597 5.12 20.92 23.02
CA VAL A 597 5.71 21.26 21.71
C VAL A 597 7.22 21.08 21.79
N ASP A 598 7.76 20.21 20.94
CA ASP A 598 9.20 19.97 20.78
C ASP A 598 9.69 20.60 19.46
N LEU A 599 10.67 21.49 19.53
CA LEU A 599 11.31 22.14 18.36
C LEU A 599 12.81 21.81 18.31
N PRO A 600 13.49 21.87 17.15
CA PRO A 600 14.95 21.73 17.10
C PRO A 600 15.66 22.79 17.95
N ALA A 601 16.68 22.40 18.70
CA ALA A 601 17.50 23.34 19.47
C ALA A 601 18.49 24.09 18.57
N ALA A 602 18.77 25.35 18.91
CA ALA A 602 19.83 26.14 18.27
C ALA A 602 20.94 26.47 19.27
N SER A 603 22.20 26.19 18.92
CA SER A 603 23.33 26.61 19.73
C SER A 603 23.55 28.12 19.59
N VAL A 604 23.51 28.84 20.70
CA VAL A 604 23.85 30.27 20.74
C VAL A 604 25.17 30.44 21.48
N ILE A 605 26.23 30.70 20.71
CA ILE A 605 27.49 31.21 21.26
C ILE A 605 27.29 32.70 21.52
N ALA A 606 26.94 33.07 22.76
CA ALA A 606 26.85 34.46 23.19
C ALA A 606 27.54 34.64 24.54
N ALA A 607 28.62 35.43 24.54
CA ALA A 607 29.18 36.00 25.76
C ALA A 607 28.48 37.34 26.04
N ALA A 608 27.88 37.50 27.22
CA ALA A 608 27.23 38.75 27.60
C ALA A 608 28.27 39.89 27.81
N PRO A 609 28.08 41.09 27.22
CA PRO A 609 28.94 42.24 27.48
C PRO A 609 28.84 42.74 28.93
N ARG A 610 29.86 43.49 29.38
CA ARG A 610 29.81 44.23 30.65
C ARG A 610 29.43 45.70 30.41
N PRO A 611 28.62 46.33 31.28
CA PRO A 611 28.25 47.74 31.13
C PRO A 611 29.48 48.66 31.09
N GLY A 612 29.46 49.68 30.22
CA GLY A 612 30.50 50.70 30.12
C GLY A 612 31.77 50.31 29.37
N ALA A 613 31.87 49.06 28.88
CA ALA A 613 32.94 48.59 28.00
C ALA A 613 32.40 47.92 26.72
N GLY A 614 31.12 48.14 26.40
CA GLY A 614 30.46 47.61 25.21
C GLY A 614 30.75 48.41 23.93
N PRO A 615 30.19 47.98 22.80
CA PRO A 615 30.45 48.56 21.48
C PRO A 615 30.06 50.03 21.38
N TYR A 616 30.72 50.73 20.46
CA TYR A 616 30.51 52.14 20.19
C TYR A 616 29.45 52.36 19.12
N VAL A 617 28.32 52.97 19.52
CA VAL A 617 27.21 53.32 18.64
C VAL A 617 27.17 54.83 18.45
N LEU A 618 27.10 55.28 17.20
CA LEU A 618 26.87 56.68 16.86
C LEU A 618 25.38 56.90 16.58
N LEU A 619 24.74 57.79 17.34
CA LEU A 619 23.35 58.20 17.14
C LEU A 619 23.32 59.53 16.40
N ILE A 620 22.68 59.59 15.23
CA ILE A 620 22.55 60.78 14.40
C ILE A 620 21.06 61.18 14.39
N GLU A 621 20.72 62.19 15.18
CA GLU A 621 19.35 62.56 15.57
C GLU A 621 19.35 64.06 15.93
N ASP A 622 18.42 64.85 15.39
CA ASP A 622 18.37 66.31 15.61
C ASP A 622 17.43 66.73 16.75
N ASP A 623 16.33 66.01 17.01
CA ASP A 623 15.47 66.25 18.17
C ASP A 623 16.17 65.82 19.48
N PRO A 624 16.43 66.77 20.42
CA PRO A 624 17.13 66.44 21.66
C PRO A 624 16.34 65.50 22.59
N GLN A 625 15.00 65.45 22.52
CA GLN A 625 14.22 64.57 23.41
C GLN A 625 14.31 63.10 22.96
N SER A 626 14.12 62.87 21.67
CA SER A 626 14.34 61.59 20.99
C SER A 626 15.80 61.11 21.14
N ALA A 627 16.76 62.01 20.99
CA ALA A 627 18.18 61.71 21.18
C ALA A 627 18.53 61.33 22.63
N GLU A 628 18.02 62.06 23.63
CA GLU A 628 18.22 61.74 25.05
C GLU A 628 17.60 60.38 25.40
N LEU A 629 16.38 60.11 24.91
CA LEU A 629 15.68 58.85 25.13
C LEU A 629 16.43 57.65 24.52
N MET A 630 16.81 57.71 23.24
CA MET A 630 17.54 56.62 22.58
C MET A 630 18.95 56.43 23.16
N SER A 631 19.66 57.53 23.47
CA SER A 631 20.97 57.45 24.15
C SER A 631 20.86 56.78 25.51
N ALA A 632 19.85 57.11 26.32
CA ALA A 632 19.59 56.46 27.59
C ALA A 632 19.25 54.97 27.43
N GLN A 633 18.40 54.59 26.46
CA GLN A 633 18.03 53.19 26.20
C GLN A 633 19.23 52.33 25.77
N LEU A 634 20.06 52.84 24.86
CA LEU A 634 21.26 52.16 24.38
C LEU A 634 22.37 52.10 25.44
N GLY A 635 22.51 53.15 26.26
CA GLY A 635 23.43 53.16 27.41
C GLY A 635 23.06 52.12 28.47
N HIS A 636 21.76 51.94 28.77
CA HIS A 636 21.29 50.86 29.66
C HIS A 636 21.56 49.47 29.09
N ALA A 637 21.56 49.32 27.76
CA ALA A 637 21.94 48.09 27.06
C ALA A 637 23.46 47.84 27.01
N GLY A 638 24.28 48.75 27.58
CA GLY A 638 25.72 48.59 27.73
C GLY A 638 26.58 49.17 26.60
N TYR A 639 25.96 49.75 25.56
CA TYR A 639 26.66 50.43 24.47
C TYR A 639 27.26 51.76 24.92
N ARG A 640 28.39 52.14 24.32
CA ARG A 640 28.92 53.52 24.42
C ARG A 640 28.27 54.34 23.31
N VAL A 641 27.46 55.34 23.66
CA VAL A 641 26.76 56.20 22.69
C VAL A 641 27.45 57.54 22.56
N GLU A 642 27.61 58.03 21.33
CA GLU A 642 27.91 59.43 21.02
C GLU A 642 26.79 59.98 20.13
N VAL A 643 26.42 61.26 20.29
CA VAL A 643 25.24 61.85 19.64
C VAL A 643 25.67 62.98 18.69
N ALA A 644 25.14 62.96 17.48
CA ALA A 644 25.40 63.94 16.42
C ALA A 644 24.09 64.60 15.94
N GLY A 645 23.95 65.91 16.21
CA GLY A 645 22.74 66.67 15.87
C GLY A 645 22.55 67.02 14.39
N THR A 646 23.47 66.60 13.51
CA THR A 646 23.37 66.82 12.05
C THR A 646 24.04 65.68 11.27
N GLY A 647 23.64 65.46 10.03
CA GLY A 647 24.27 64.46 9.16
C GLY A 647 25.76 64.73 8.89
N GLU A 648 26.15 66.00 8.79
CA GLU A 648 27.56 66.39 8.61
C GLU A 648 28.42 66.10 9.84
N SER A 649 27.89 66.34 11.05
CA SER A 649 28.61 66.02 12.30
C SER A 649 28.72 64.52 12.52
N GLY A 650 27.67 63.76 12.19
CA GLY A 650 27.70 62.29 12.19
C GLY A 650 28.76 61.74 11.22
N LEU A 651 28.84 62.26 10.00
CA LEU A 651 29.87 61.88 9.02
C LEU A 651 31.31 62.32 9.36
N ALA A 652 31.47 63.29 10.27
CA ALA A 652 32.78 63.65 10.82
C ALA A 652 33.19 62.65 11.91
N LEU A 653 32.36 62.48 12.94
CA LEU A 653 32.58 61.55 14.06
C LEU A 653 32.76 60.10 13.58
N ALA A 654 32.00 59.67 12.57
CA ALA A 654 32.15 58.34 11.99
C ALA A 654 33.53 58.08 11.36
N ARG A 655 34.17 59.12 10.80
CA ARG A 655 35.53 59.00 10.23
C ARG A 655 36.63 59.06 11.28
N GLU A 656 36.40 59.82 12.35
CA GLU A 656 37.37 60.04 13.42
C GLU A 656 37.35 58.90 14.45
N HIS A 657 36.18 58.57 14.99
CA HIS A 657 36.00 57.60 16.08
C HIS A 657 35.62 56.18 15.63
N ARG A 658 35.12 56.01 14.40
CA ARG A 658 34.68 54.72 13.79
C ARG A 658 33.75 53.87 14.67
N PRO A 659 32.43 54.14 14.67
CA PRO A 659 31.46 53.34 15.40
C PRO A 659 31.32 51.91 14.85
N ASP A 660 31.01 50.99 15.75
CA ASP A 660 30.66 49.60 15.45
C ASP A 660 29.26 49.50 14.80
N ALA A 661 28.38 50.47 15.08
CA ALA A 661 27.08 50.64 14.43
C ALA A 661 26.59 52.10 14.46
N VAL A 662 25.72 52.48 13.52
CA VAL A 662 25.11 53.81 13.45
C VAL A 662 23.59 53.71 13.50
N VAL A 663 22.95 54.51 14.35
CA VAL A 663 21.50 54.75 14.34
C VAL A 663 21.27 56.16 13.78
N LEU A 664 20.34 56.31 12.83
CA LEU A 664 20.24 57.47 11.94
C LEU A 664 18.78 57.84 11.69
N ASP A 665 18.37 59.09 11.96
CA ASP A 665 17.12 59.61 11.37
C ASP A 665 17.33 59.91 9.88
N VAL A 666 16.26 59.70 9.13
CA VAL A 666 16.07 60.16 7.75
C VAL A 666 15.94 61.69 7.71
N THR A 667 15.23 62.28 8.67
CA THR A 667 14.86 63.69 8.71
C THR A 667 15.91 64.48 9.50
N LEU A 668 16.92 65.01 8.80
CA LEU A 668 18.00 65.77 9.44
C LEU A 668 18.16 67.17 8.80
N PRO A 669 18.56 68.18 9.58
CA PRO A 669 18.87 69.52 9.07
C PRO A 669 20.25 69.51 8.39
N GLY A 670 20.33 70.06 7.18
CA GLY A 670 21.54 70.04 6.34
C GLY A 670 21.39 69.00 5.23
N ILE A 671 22.16 67.92 5.31
CA ILE A 671 21.94 66.70 4.53
C ILE A 671 20.94 65.76 5.22
N ASP A 672 20.10 65.10 4.43
CA ASP A 672 19.18 64.06 4.92
C ASP A 672 19.89 62.73 5.23
N GLY A 673 19.21 61.85 5.95
CA GLY A 673 19.74 60.53 6.31
C GLY A 673 20.00 59.63 5.09
N TRP A 674 19.32 59.87 3.97
CA TRP A 674 19.57 59.16 2.71
C TRP A 674 20.94 59.49 2.12
N GLU A 675 21.30 60.78 2.06
CA GLU A 675 22.61 61.26 1.63
C GLU A 675 23.71 60.89 2.65
N VAL A 676 23.40 60.84 3.95
CA VAL A 676 24.31 60.27 4.96
C VAL A 676 24.61 58.80 4.66
N LEU A 677 23.58 57.94 4.53
CA LEU A 677 23.77 56.52 4.21
C LEU A 677 24.55 56.33 2.89
N ARG A 678 24.20 57.10 1.85
CA ARG A 678 24.90 57.06 0.56
C ARG A 678 26.38 57.41 0.70
N ARG A 679 26.72 58.40 1.54
CA ARG A 679 28.11 58.77 1.85
C ARG A 679 28.83 57.70 2.68
N PHE A 680 28.15 57.05 3.64
CA PHE A 680 28.68 55.87 4.33
C PHE A 680 29.06 54.76 3.34
N LYS A 681 28.15 54.39 2.43
CA LYS A 681 28.40 53.29 1.46
C LYS A 681 29.37 53.65 0.32
N THR A 682 29.58 54.94 0.03
CA THR A 682 30.57 55.39 -0.96
C THR A 682 31.98 55.56 -0.35
N ASP A 683 32.11 55.75 0.96
CA ASP A 683 33.40 55.89 1.65
C ASP A 683 33.94 54.51 2.05
N HIS A 684 35.08 54.11 1.46
CA HIS A 684 35.68 52.79 1.66
C HIS A 684 36.04 52.47 3.12
N ARG A 685 36.06 53.48 4.01
CA ARG A 685 36.36 53.34 5.45
C ARG A 685 35.11 53.20 6.32
N LEU A 686 33.93 53.48 5.76
CA LEU A 686 32.64 53.51 6.45
C LEU A 686 31.63 52.51 5.89
N ALA A 687 31.79 52.04 4.65
CA ALA A 687 30.79 51.21 3.95
C ALA A 687 30.44 49.90 4.67
N THR A 688 31.38 49.33 5.43
CA THR A 688 31.22 48.12 6.25
C THR A 688 30.46 48.34 7.55
N ILE A 689 30.28 49.59 7.99
CA ILE A 689 29.56 49.89 9.23
C ILE A 689 28.05 49.65 8.99
N PRO A 690 27.36 48.91 9.87
CA PRO A 690 25.91 48.74 9.82
C PRO A 690 25.22 50.06 10.20
N VAL A 691 24.29 50.50 9.37
CA VAL A 691 23.51 51.74 9.55
C VAL A 691 22.04 51.37 9.67
N PHE A 692 21.41 51.79 10.75
CA PHE A 692 20.03 51.52 11.11
C PHE A 692 19.21 52.81 11.00
N PHE A 693 18.10 52.78 10.28
CA PHE A 693 17.20 53.94 10.22
C PHE A 693 16.21 53.95 11.38
N ALA A 694 15.98 55.13 11.96
CA ALA A 694 14.93 55.38 12.95
C ALA A 694 14.11 56.60 12.48
N SER A 695 12.96 56.37 11.83
CA SER A 695 12.20 57.42 11.14
C SER A 695 10.74 57.46 11.58
N ILE A 696 10.06 58.60 11.38
CA ILE A 696 8.60 58.72 11.54
C ILE A 696 7.87 58.12 10.31
N LEU A 697 8.56 57.96 9.17
CA LEU A 697 8.03 57.37 7.94
C LEU A 697 8.33 55.87 7.85
N ASP A 698 7.48 55.12 7.14
CA ASP A 698 7.71 53.71 6.82
C ASP A 698 8.15 53.57 5.35
N GLU A 699 9.46 53.69 5.12
CA GLU A 699 10.10 53.53 3.81
C GLU A 699 11.16 52.41 3.83
N ALA A 700 10.97 51.41 4.70
CA ALA A 700 11.89 50.29 4.90
C ALA A 700 12.40 49.60 3.60
N PRO A 701 11.57 49.38 2.55
CA PRO A 701 12.05 48.80 1.29
C PRO A 701 13.12 49.65 0.60
N THR A 702 12.99 50.98 0.66
CA THR A 702 13.96 51.94 0.11
C THR A 702 15.22 51.99 0.98
N GLY A 703 15.05 51.94 2.31
CA GLY A 703 16.13 51.86 3.30
C GLY A 703 17.10 50.71 3.02
N ILE A 704 16.55 49.50 2.98
CA ILE A 704 17.32 48.27 2.79
C ILE A 704 17.95 48.23 1.38
N ALA A 705 17.23 48.68 0.34
CA ALA A 705 17.75 48.73 -1.03
C ALA A 705 18.95 49.69 -1.22
N LEU A 706 19.12 50.68 -0.34
CA LEU A 706 20.28 51.58 -0.31
C LEU A 706 21.38 51.14 0.68
N GLY A 707 21.25 49.95 1.28
CA GLY A 707 22.26 49.33 2.13
C GLY A 707 22.17 49.66 3.62
N ALA A 708 20.99 50.10 4.10
CA ALA A 708 20.71 50.06 5.53
C ALA A 708 20.67 48.60 6.04
N HIS A 709 21.02 48.39 7.31
CA HIS A 709 21.00 47.07 7.95
C HIS A 709 19.59 46.69 8.43
N ASP A 710 18.84 47.66 8.95
CA ASP A 710 17.42 47.50 9.33
C ASP A 710 16.71 48.88 9.36
N TRP A 711 15.38 48.87 9.50
CA TRP A 711 14.53 50.07 9.57
C TRP A 711 13.54 50.02 10.73
N PHE A 712 13.48 51.09 11.52
CA PHE A 712 12.55 51.23 12.63
C PHE A 712 11.67 52.47 12.48
N VAL A 713 10.37 52.29 12.70
CA VAL A 713 9.40 53.39 12.75
C VAL A 713 9.31 53.91 14.20
N LYS A 714 9.37 55.23 14.37
CA LYS A 714 9.23 55.92 15.67
C LYS A 714 7.77 55.87 16.14
N PRO A 715 7.47 55.54 17.43
CA PRO A 715 8.41 55.26 18.51
C PRO A 715 9.06 53.87 18.37
N VAL A 716 10.39 53.84 18.40
CA VAL A 716 11.18 52.62 18.20
C VAL A 716 11.05 51.70 19.42
N ASP A 717 10.74 50.42 19.18
CA ASP A 717 10.82 49.40 20.24
C ASP A 717 12.28 49.15 20.65
N GLN A 718 12.59 49.48 21.91
CA GLN A 718 13.87 49.25 22.54
C GLN A 718 14.32 47.78 22.42
N SER A 719 13.40 46.80 22.55
CA SER A 719 13.79 45.38 22.52
C SER A 719 14.29 44.95 21.13
N THR A 720 13.63 45.43 20.08
CA THR A 720 13.95 45.11 18.69
C THR A 720 15.18 45.86 18.20
N LEU A 721 15.33 47.16 18.52
CA LEU A 721 16.54 47.93 18.19
C LEU A 721 17.79 47.33 18.85
N ILE A 722 17.73 47.01 20.15
CA ILE A 722 18.86 46.36 20.86
C ILE A 722 19.17 45.01 20.23
N SER A 723 18.15 44.21 19.89
CA SER A 723 18.36 42.90 19.25
C SER A 723 19.07 43.02 17.90
N ALA A 724 18.65 43.97 17.06
CA ALA A 724 19.23 44.20 15.73
C ALA A 724 20.68 44.71 15.82
N LEU A 725 20.95 45.68 16.71
CA LEU A 725 22.31 46.14 17.01
C LEU A 725 23.20 45.00 17.53
N THR A 726 22.68 44.20 18.47
CA THR A 726 23.43 43.08 19.05
C THR A 726 23.79 42.05 17.98
N ASN A 727 22.85 41.70 17.09
CA ASN A 727 23.09 40.75 16.00
C ASN A 727 24.11 41.28 14.98
N ALA A 728 24.03 42.57 14.61
CA ALA A 728 24.96 43.17 13.65
C ALA A 728 26.39 43.30 14.21
N VAL A 729 26.53 43.57 15.50
CA VAL A 729 27.84 43.76 16.17
C VAL A 729 28.43 42.44 16.69
N ALA A 730 27.61 41.39 16.93
CA ALA A 730 28.08 40.06 17.32
C ALA A 730 28.63 39.21 16.14
N ALA A 731 28.51 39.69 14.90
CA ALA A 731 29.16 39.11 13.73
C ALA A 731 30.48 39.85 13.44
N ARG A 732 31.63 39.20 13.21
CA ARG A 732 31.86 37.80 12.83
C ARG A 732 33.11 37.22 13.53
N PRO A 733 33.23 35.90 13.75
CA PRO A 733 34.52 35.24 13.60
C PRO A 733 34.99 35.37 12.14
N VAL A 734 36.29 35.57 11.89
CA VAL A 734 36.83 35.71 10.53
C VAL A 734 36.64 34.38 9.79
N PRO A 735 35.79 34.31 8.73
CA PRO A 735 35.48 33.04 8.07
C PRO A 735 36.74 32.47 7.40
N ARG A 736 37.01 31.20 7.64
CA ARG A 736 38.26 30.54 7.31
C ARG A 736 38.06 29.62 6.12
N VAL A 737 38.67 29.95 4.99
CA VAL A 737 38.37 29.36 3.69
C VAL A 737 39.57 28.58 3.17
N LEU A 738 39.36 27.31 2.83
CA LEU A 738 40.34 26.50 2.12
C LEU A 738 40.12 26.67 0.61
N LEU A 739 41.10 27.17 -0.12
CA LEU A 739 41.08 27.28 -1.59
C LEU A 739 42.00 26.23 -2.21
N VAL A 740 41.43 25.37 -3.06
CA VAL A 740 42.11 24.33 -3.84
C VAL A 740 41.95 24.68 -5.31
N ASP A 741 43.01 25.10 -5.98
CA ASP A 741 42.97 25.50 -7.39
C ASP A 741 44.34 25.25 -8.02
N HIS A 742 44.38 24.62 -9.18
CA HIS A 742 45.63 24.23 -9.82
C HIS A 742 46.33 25.40 -10.53
N ASP A 743 45.60 26.42 -10.97
CA ASP A 743 46.17 27.61 -11.62
C ASP A 743 46.73 28.61 -10.60
N ASP A 744 47.98 29.01 -10.78
CA ASP A 744 48.65 30.00 -9.95
C ASP A 744 48.10 31.42 -10.13
N GLU A 745 47.47 31.76 -11.25
CA GLU A 745 46.89 33.09 -11.49
C GLU A 745 45.47 33.20 -10.90
N ALA A 746 44.56 32.29 -11.26
CA ALA A 746 43.22 32.20 -10.68
C ALA A 746 43.25 32.03 -9.15
N ARG A 747 44.07 31.12 -8.61
CA ARG A 747 44.18 30.90 -7.16
C ARG A 747 44.61 32.15 -6.40
N ARG A 748 45.46 32.99 -6.99
CA ARG A 748 45.88 34.27 -6.39
C ARG A 748 44.75 35.29 -6.43
N ALA A 749 44.12 35.49 -7.59
CA ALA A 749 43.01 36.44 -7.74
C ALA A 749 41.83 36.10 -6.81
N ILE A 750 41.46 34.83 -6.72
CA ILE A 750 40.37 34.35 -5.84
C ILE A 750 40.76 34.50 -4.37
N ALA A 751 41.98 34.13 -3.98
CA ALA A 751 42.44 34.28 -2.59
C ALA A 751 42.64 35.75 -2.17
N GLU A 752 42.93 36.65 -3.10
CA GLU A 752 42.98 38.10 -2.84
C GLU A 752 41.58 38.69 -2.69
N GLY A 753 40.64 38.35 -3.58
CA GLY A 753 39.23 38.75 -3.48
C GLY A 753 38.55 38.25 -2.19
N LEU A 754 38.77 37.00 -1.81
CA LEU A 754 38.24 36.43 -0.56
C LEU A 754 38.84 37.09 0.69
N ARG A 755 40.15 37.39 0.70
CA ARG A 755 40.76 38.16 1.81
C ARG A 755 40.25 39.60 1.87
N ALA A 756 40.01 40.24 0.72
CA ALA A 756 39.36 41.56 0.66
C ALA A 756 37.90 41.52 1.18
N GLY A 757 37.20 40.40 1.02
CA GLY A 757 35.90 40.11 1.65
C GLY A 757 35.97 39.81 3.17
N GLY A 758 37.17 39.80 3.76
CA GLY A 758 37.41 39.60 5.19
C GLY A 758 37.50 38.14 5.63
N ALA A 759 38.00 37.23 4.79
CA ALA A 759 38.23 35.82 5.11
C ALA A 759 39.71 35.47 5.39
N ASP A 760 39.97 34.49 6.26
CA ASP A 760 41.29 33.85 6.42
C ASP A 760 41.44 32.75 5.36
N VAL A 761 42.10 33.05 4.25
CA VAL A 761 42.22 32.12 3.11
C VAL A 761 43.52 31.32 3.17
N VAL A 762 43.39 30.01 3.35
CA VAL A 762 44.46 29.03 3.18
C VAL A 762 44.38 28.49 1.75
N ALA A 763 45.36 28.82 0.91
CA ALA A 763 45.40 28.38 -0.49
C ALA A 763 46.40 27.23 -0.71
N CYS A 764 46.03 26.26 -1.53
CA CYS A 764 46.85 25.12 -1.93
C CYS A 764 46.64 24.77 -3.42
N ALA A 765 47.64 24.15 -4.05
CA ALA A 765 47.69 23.88 -5.49
C ALA A 765 47.44 22.41 -5.87
N ASP A 766 47.41 21.52 -4.88
CA ASP A 766 47.26 20.07 -5.03
C ASP A 766 46.05 19.61 -4.21
N GLY A 767 45.17 18.83 -4.83
CA GLY A 767 43.99 18.26 -4.16
C GLY A 767 44.33 17.38 -2.96
N ARG A 768 45.50 16.74 -2.96
CA ARG A 768 45.99 15.93 -1.83
C ARG A 768 46.41 16.79 -0.64
N ASP A 769 47.02 17.95 -0.89
CA ASP A 769 47.33 18.95 0.15
C ASP A 769 46.03 19.59 0.67
N GLY A 770 45.06 19.85 -0.21
CA GLY A 770 43.70 20.23 0.17
C GLY A 770 43.04 19.23 1.12
N LEU A 771 43.02 17.93 0.76
CA LEU A 771 42.46 16.86 1.60
C LEU A 771 43.24 16.64 2.91
N ALA A 772 44.56 16.84 2.90
CA ALA A 772 45.36 16.77 4.12
C ALA A 772 45.06 17.94 5.08
N ARG A 773 44.77 19.13 4.53
CA ARG A 773 44.40 20.33 5.30
C ARG A 773 42.98 20.29 5.83
N SER A 774 41.99 19.87 5.03
CA SER A 774 40.60 19.75 5.50
C SER A 774 40.44 18.73 6.63
N ARG A 775 41.36 17.76 6.74
CA ARG A 775 41.47 16.81 7.87
C ARG A 775 42.12 17.38 9.14
N THR A 776 42.84 18.50 9.05
CA THR A 776 43.75 18.98 10.12
C THR A 776 43.54 20.42 10.54
N GLY A 777 42.68 21.17 9.85
CA GLY A 777 42.26 22.51 10.24
C GLY A 777 40.76 22.69 10.09
N GLU A 778 40.17 23.47 10.99
CA GLU A 778 38.78 23.92 10.89
C GLU A 778 38.65 24.97 9.78
N PHE A 779 37.64 24.81 8.93
CA PHE A 779 37.30 25.67 7.79
C PHE A 779 35.78 25.81 7.67
N ASP A 780 35.31 27.03 7.40
CA ASP A 780 33.89 27.36 7.22
C ASP A 780 33.41 27.13 5.78
N LEU A 781 34.34 27.08 4.82
CA LEU A 781 34.08 26.84 3.39
C LEU A 781 35.33 26.21 2.73
N ILE A 782 35.11 25.23 1.85
CA ILE A 782 36.11 24.75 0.90
C ILE A 782 35.71 25.24 -0.50
N VAL A 783 36.62 25.88 -1.21
CA VAL A 783 36.46 26.28 -2.62
C VAL A 783 37.43 25.44 -3.44
N CYS A 784 36.93 24.73 -4.45
CA CYS A 784 37.70 23.76 -5.24
C CYS A 784 37.49 23.97 -6.73
N ASP A 785 38.57 24.05 -7.52
CA ASP A 785 38.46 23.88 -8.97
C ASP A 785 38.07 22.44 -9.34
N MET A 786 37.16 22.31 -10.30
CA MET A 786 36.67 21.04 -10.82
C MET A 786 37.39 20.59 -12.10
N GLN A 787 38.35 21.36 -12.64
CA GLN A 787 39.01 21.11 -13.93
C GLN A 787 40.54 20.93 -13.84
N SER A 788 41.04 20.45 -12.69
CA SER A 788 42.44 20.08 -12.50
C SER A 788 42.88 18.95 -13.45
N PRO A 789 44.05 19.06 -14.14
CA PRO A 789 44.54 18.03 -15.05
C PRO A 789 45.04 16.74 -14.39
N ASP A 790 45.57 16.81 -13.17
CA ASP A 790 46.31 15.70 -12.54
C ASP A 790 45.47 14.86 -11.55
N GLU A 791 44.44 15.44 -10.92
CA GLU A 791 43.41 14.71 -10.17
C GLU A 791 42.03 15.31 -10.42
N ASP A 792 41.07 14.47 -10.79
CA ASP A 792 39.68 14.85 -11.06
C ASP A 792 39.03 15.48 -9.82
N GLY A 793 38.54 16.73 -9.94
CA GLY A 793 37.98 17.48 -8.80
C GLY A 793 36.80 16.77 -8.13
N PHE A 794 36.04 15.96 -8.88
CA PHE A 794 35.00 15.10 -8.32
C PHE A 794 35.54 14.02 -7.38
N SER A 795 36.78 13.55 -7.59
CA SER A 795 37.44 12.57 -6.71
C SER A 795 37.87 13.19 -5.37
N LEU A 796 38.32 14.44 -5.36
CA LEU A 796 38.57 15.18 -4.12
C LEU A 796 37.27 15.42 -3.35
N LEU A 797 36.22 15.85 -4.04
CA LEU A 797 34.92 16.12 -3.43
C LEU A 797 34.32 14.84 -2.82
N ALA A 798 34.38 13.72 -3.53
CA ALA A 798 33.98 12.40 -3.02
C ALA A 798 34.87 11.89 -1.87
N ALA A 799 36.15 12.26 -1.82
CA ALA A 799 37.05 11.92 -0.72
C ALA A 799 36.78 12.75 0.55
N ILE A 800 36.26 13.98 0.41
CA ILE A 800 35.80 14.83 1.53
C ILE A 800 34.45 14.33 2.06
N GLU A 801 33.49 13.98 1.20
CA GLU A 801 32.20 13.40 1.62
C GLU A 801 32.34 12.08 2.39
N GLN A 802 33.34 11.27 2.04
CA GLN A 802 33.65 10.00 2.70
C GLN A 802 34.39 10.15 4.03
N ASP A 803 34.85 11.36 4.39
CA ASP A 803 35.61 11.61 5.61
C ASP A 803 34.73 12.16 6.74
N PRO A 804 34.61 11.46 7.90
CA PRO A 804 33.82 11.94 9.03
C PRO A 804 34.22 13.31 9.58
N ALA A 805 35.46 13.77 9.36
CA ALA A 805 35.90 15.09 9.78
C ALA A 805 35.53 16.20 8.78
N GLY A 806 35.49 15.89 7.48
CA GLY A 806 35.27 16.87 6.40
C GLY A 806 33.81 17.08 6.01
N ARG A 807 32.95 16.08 6.22
CA ARG A 807 31.56 16.02 5.72
C ARG A 807 30.62 17.15 6.16
N HIS A 808 31.01 17.97 7.14
CA HIS A 808 30.19 19.08 7.66
C HIS A 808 30.56 20.47 7.12
N THR A 809 31.70 20.63 6.45
CA THR A 809 32.07 21.90 5.81
C THR A 809 31.52 21.97 4.38
N PRO A 810 30.83 23.06 3.98
CA PRO A 810 30.32 23.20 2.62
C PRO A 810 31.45 23.30 1.58
N VAL A 811 31.21 22.74 0.39
CA VAL A 811 32.16 22.73 -0.73
C VAL A 811 31.58 23.47 -1.94
N LEU A 812 32.33 24.42 -2.49
CA LEU A 812 31.98 25.21 -3.67
C LEU A 812 32.88 24.83 -4.86
N GLY A 813 32.30 24.22 -5.89
CA GLY A 813 33.00 23.89 -7.13
C GLY A 813 33.13 25.06 -8.10
N LEU A 814 34.35 25.35 -8.55
CA LEU A 814 34.67 26.28 -9.63
C LEU A 814 34.81 25.54 -10.97
N SER A 815 34.63 26.23 -12.08
CA SER A 815 34.71 25.64 -13.43
C SER A 815 35.10 26.71 -14.45
N ALA A 816 36.02 26.40 -15.37
CA ALA A 816 36.66 27.40 -16.24
C ALA A 816 35.70 28.13 -17.22
N ALA A 817 34.45 27.66 -17.35
CA ALA A 817 33.38 28.41 -18.02
C ALA A 817 33.10 29.78 -17.36
N ALA A 818 33.57 30.02 -16.13
CA ALA A 818 33.30 31.23 -15.35
C ALA A 818 34.33 32.37 -15.49
N LEU A 819 35.52 32.12 -16.05
CA LEU A 819 36.69 32.99 -15.83
C LEU A 819 37.34 33.54 -17.12
N ALA A 820 36.70 33.42 -18.28
CA ALA A 820 37.22 33.97 -19.53
C ALA A 820 37.22 35.52 -19.54
N PRO A 821 38.37 36.20 -19.77
CA PRO A 821 38.45 37.66 -19.71
C PRO A 821 37.55 38.35 -20.75
N GLY A 822 36.58 39.15 -20.30
CA GLY A 822 35.76 40.01 -21.15
C GLY A 822 34.24 39.96 -20.92
N HIS A 823 33.73 38.99 -20.15
CA HIS A 823 32.29 38.85 -19.88
C HIS A 823 31.94 39.21 -18.43
N ALA A 824 31.47 40.43 -18.22
CA ALA A 824 31.05 40.94 -16.90
C ALA A 824 29.61 40.48 -16.55
N THR A 825 29.44 39.16 -16.35
CA THR A 825 28.19 38.55 -15.86
C THR A 825 28.55 37.46 -14.84
N PRO A 826 28.08 37.51 -13.58
CA PRO A 826 28.41 36.48 -12.59
C PRO A 826 27.77 35.15 -12.96
N LEU A 827 28.55 34.06 -12.92
CA LEU A 827 28.07 32.74 -13.35
C LEU A 827 27.27 31.98 -12.27
N ILE A 828 26.33 31.18 -12.75
CA ILE A 828 25.59 30.21 -11.95
C ILE A 828 26.48 28.98 -11.70
N ALA A 829 26.88 28.75 -10.45
CA ALA A 829 27.59 27.54 -10.03
C ALA A 829 26.59 26.44 -9.63
N THR A 830 26.78 25.22 -10.13
CA THR A 830 25.86 24.08 -9.88
C THR A 830 26.22 23.36 -8.58
N ALA A 831 25.66 23.80 -7.45
CA ALA A 831 25.75 23.09 -6.18
C ALA A 831 24.83 21.85 -6.19
N MET A 832 25.42 20.65 -6.10
CA MET A 832 24.71 19.41 -5.79
C MET A 832 24.77 19.16 -4.28
N ALA A 833 23.78 18.43 -3.74
CA ALA A 833 23.67 18.04 -2.32
C ALA A 833 23.40 19.18 -1.29
N GLY A 834 22.49 20.10 -1.60
CA GLY A 834 21.58 20.69 -0.59
C GLY A 834 21.95 22.03 0.04
N GLY A 835 21.04 23.01 -0.08
CA GLY A 835 20.96 24.18 0.81
C GLY A 835 21.67 25.46 0.36
N ALA A 836 20.89 26.41 -0.17
CA ALA A 836 21.05 27.86 -0.01
C ALA A 836 22.47 28.50 -0.05
N VAL A 837 23.05 28.63 -1.24
CA VAL A 837 24.18 29.58 -1.50
C VAL A 837 23.94 30.50 -2.73
N ALA A 838 23.07 30.11 -3.66
CA ALA A 838 23.01 30.71 -5.00
C ALA A 838 22.46 32.16 -5.11
N GLU A 839 21.66 32.66 -4.15
CA GLU A 839 21.01 33.99 -4.25
C GLU A 839 21.81 35.14 -3.62
N ALA A 840 22.83 34.84 -2.80
CA ALA A 840 23.57 35.85 -2.04
C ALA A 840 24.46 36.81 -2.86
N LEU A 841 24.52 36.64 -4.19
CA LEU A 841 25.38 37.39 -5.12
C LEU A 841 24.65 38.03 -6.31
N ALA A 842 23.32 37.95 -6.36
CA ALA A 842 22.50 38.45 -7.49
C ALA A 842 21.78 39.79 -7.22
N GLY A 843 21.89 40.35 -6.01
CA GLY A 843 21.18 41.56 -5.60
C GLY A 843 21.93 42.87 -5.89
N ALA A 844 21.27 43.77 -6.64
CA ALA A 844 21.71 45.10 -7.08
C ALA A 844 22.73 45.12 -8.26
N VAL A 845 22.69 46.07 -9.21
CA VAL A 845 21.97 47.37 -9.29
C VAL A 845 21.24 47.52 -10.67
N PRO A 846 20.57 48.64 -11.06
CA PRO A 846 19.31 48.55 -11.80
C PRO A 846 19.39 48.72 -13.32
N SER A 847 18.32 48.31 -14.00
CA SER A 847 18.10 48.52 -15.43
C SER A 847 17.66 49.95 -15.77
N ARG A 848 18.20 50.50 -16.86
CA ARG A 848 17.69 51.71 -17.53
C ARG A 848 17.70 51.48 -19.04
N ALA A 849 16.61 51.86 -19.70
CA ALA A 849 16.38 51.56 -21.12
C ALA A 849 17.17 52.47 -22.07
N VAL A 850 17.45 51.98 -23.29
CA VAL A 850 17.21 52.66 -24.60
C VAL A 850 17.72 51.79 -25.77
N THR A 851 16.90 51.68 -26.84
CA THR A 851 17.14 51.16 -28.23
C THR A 851 18.24 50.11 -28.51
N ALA A 852 17.98 48.92 -29.07
CA ALA A 852 17.32 48.56 -30.35
C ALA A 852 18.17 48.70 -31.63
N THR A 853 17.88 47.84 -32.63
CA THR A 853 18.35 47.84 -34.04
C THR A 853 19.57 46.96 -34.42
N ALA A 854 19.31 45.67 -34.67
CA ALA A 854 19.72 44.91 -35.87
C ALA A 854 19.09 43.49 -35.77
N ALA A 855 18.33 42.91 -36.70
CA ALA A 855 18.26 42.97 -38.17
C ALA A 855 19.45 42.27 -38.86
N ALA A 856 19.28 41.32 -39.79
CA ALA A 856 18.07 40.63 -40.29
C ALA A 856 18.47 39.33 -41.03
N LEU A 857 17.58 38.83 -41.89
CA LEU A 857 17.74 37.71 -42.86
C LEU A 857 17.54 36.29 -42.23
N THR A 858 16.62 35.45 -42.70
CA THR A 858 15.70 35.60 -43.85
C THR A 858 14.43 34.72 -43.75
N THR A 859 13.25 35.37 -43.75
CA THR A 859 12.04 35.10 -44.57
C THR A 859 11.32 33.72 -44.53
N THR A 860 9.99 33.61 -44.70
CA THR A 860 8.98 34.57 -45.23
C THR A 860 7.58 34.36 -44.65
N GLY A 861 6.78 35.44 -44.51
CA GLY A 861 5.30 35.39 -44.34
C GLY A 861 4.55 35.38 -45.69
N PRO A 862 3.28 35.84 -45.84
CA PRO A 862 2.44 36.71 -44.96
C PRO A 862 1.30 35.93 -44.22
N SER A 863 0.58 36.42 -43.19
CA SER A 863 -0.31 37.61 -43.01
C SER A 863 -1.65 37.50 -43.80
N LEU A 864 -2.86 37.88 -43.33
CA LEU A 864 -3.33 39.05 -42.55
C LEU A 864 -4.71 38.84 -41.82
N THR A 865 -4.87 39.45 -40.63
CA THR A 865 -6.06 40.14 -39.99
C THR A 865 -7.54 39.65 -39.99
N THR A 866 -8.23 40.06 -38.90
CA THR A 866 -9.63 40.61 -38.75
C THR A 866 -10.88 39.73 -38.49
N THR A 867 -11.53 40.03 -37.34
CA THR A 867 -12.98 40.04 -37.00
C THR A 867 -13.83 38.75 -36.89
N GLU A 868 -14.86 38.84 -36.03
CA GLU A 868 -16.03 37.95 -35.85
C GLU A 868 -17.05 38.08 -37.02
N PRO A 869 -18.25 37.42 -37.07
CA PRO A 869 -18.85 36.44 -36.14
C PRO A 869 -19.60 35.23 -36.81
N SER A 870 -20.23 34.39 -35.96
CA SER A 870 -21.52 33.67 -36.16
C SER A 870 -21.80 32.64 -37.30
N LEU A 871 -22.23 31.44 -36.85
CA LEU A 871 -23.38 30.62 -37.32
C LEU A 871 -23.62 30.29 -38.81
N THR A 872 -23.60 28.98 -39.14
CA THR A 872 -24.74 28.15 -39.66
C THR A 872 -24.23 26.71 -39.87
N THR A 873 -24.89 25.61 -39.46
CA THR A 873 -26.25 25.07 -39.72
C THR A 873 -26.42 24.44 -41.11
N THR A 874 -26.51 23.11 -41.20
CA THR A 874 -27.68 22.40 -41.77
C THR A 874 -27.56 20.86 -41.71
N GLY A 875 -28.67 20.22 -41.36
CA GLY A 875 -28.96 18.80 -41.59
C GLY A 875 -30.49 18.62 -41.63
N PRO A 876 -31.08 18.05 -42.69
CA PRO A 876 -32.55 17.86 -42.79
C PRO A 876 -32.96 16.41 -43.14
N PRO A 877 -34.27 16.07 -43.10
CA PRO A 877 -35.33 16.52 -42.18
C PRO A 877 -36.22 15.34 -41.67
N VAL A 878 -37.27 15.64 -40.89
CA VAL A 878 -38.71 15.32 -41.18
C VAL A 878 -39.62 15.73 -40.00
N THR A 879 -40.67 16.48 -40.34
CA THR A 879 -41.90 16.93 -39.59
C THR A 879 -42.28 16.17 -38.31
N THR A 880 -42.54 16.81 -37.14
CA THR A 880 -43.74 17.61 -36.71
C THR A 880 -45.04 16.77 -36.61
N THR A 881 -45.98 17.01 -35.67
CA THR A 881 -46.55 18.30 -35.22
C THR A 881 -47.21 18.22 -33.82
N GLU A 882 -47.17 19.33 -33.04
CA GLU A 882 -48.03 19.80 -31.90
C GLU A 882 -48.64 18.80 -30.87
N SER A 883 -48.81 19.12 -29.57
CA SER A 883 -49.23 20.40 -28.99
C SER A 883 -48.76 20.61 -27.52
N SER A 884 -49.22 21.68 -26.87
CA SER A 884 -48.70 22.26 -25.63
C SER A 884 -49.38 21.82 -24.32
N LEU A 885 -48.63 21.85 -23.21
CA LEU A 885 -48.97 22.54 -21.94
C LEU A 885 -47.92 22.27 -20.85
N THR A 886 -47.68 23.25 -19.97
CA THR A 886 -46.87 23.13 -18.75
C THR A 886 -47.77 23.16 -17.50
N THR A 887 -47.37 22.42 -16.45
CA THR A 887 -47.16 22.89 -15.04
C THR A 887 -47.45 21.79 -14.00
N THR A 888 -46.67 21.78 -12.90
CA THR A 888 -46.84 21.06 -11.61
C THR A 888 -46.67 19.53 -11.53
N GLU A 889 -45.88 19.12 -10.52
CA GLU A 889 -45.82 17.77 -9.91
C GLU A 889 -47.12 17.45 -9.12
N PRO A 890 -47.43 16.19 -8.71
CA PRO A 890 -46.79 15.53 -7.57
C PRO A 890 -46.61 13.98 -7.75
N PRO A 891 -46.76 13.05 -6.76
CA PRO A 891 -45.59 12.39 -6.18
C PRO A 891 -45.62 10.83 -6.22
N VAL A 892 -44.58 10.21 -5.64
CA VAL A 892 -44.38 8.76 -5.53
C VAL A 892 -45.34 8.10 -4.52
N THR A 893 -46.03 7.01 -4.90
CA THR A 893 -46.18 5.82 -4.01
C THR A 893 -46.60 4.52 -4.70
N THR A 894 -46.28 3.43 -4.00
CA THR A 894 -46.52 2.00 -4.23
C THR A 894 -47.96 1.61 -4.56
N THR A 895 -48.16 0.48 -5.27
CA THR A 895 -49.31 -0.41 -5.00
C THR A 895 -49.00 -1.87 -5.37
N ALA A 896 -49.68 -2.81 -4.71
CA ALA A 896 -49.66 -4.24 -4.99
C ALA A 896 -51.07 -4.82 -4.91
N THR A 897 -51.34 -5.89 -5.66
CA THR A 897 -52.67 -6.52 -5.78
C THR A 897 -52.53 -7.97 -6.25
N ALA A 898 -53.43 -8.91 -5.94
CA ALA A 898 -54.18 -9.21 -4.71
C ALA A 898 -54.80 -10.60 -4.90
N VAL A 899 -54.95 -11.42 -3.84
CA VAL A 899 -55.75 -12.65 -3.90
C VAL A 899 -56.69 -12.77 -2.69
N THR A 900 -57.97 -12.79 -3.05
CA THR A 900 -59.22 -12.94 -2.29
C THR A 900 -59.21 -13.82 -1.02
N THR A 901 -59.93 -13.35 0.00
CA THR A 901 -60.56 -14.19 1.03
C THR A 901 -62.08 -13.95 1.08
N THR A 902 -62.86 -14.99 1.36
CA THR A 902 -64.29 -14.90 1.70
C THR A 902 -64.52 -15.35 3.15
N ALA A 903 -65.58 -14.87 3.80
CA ALA A 903 -65.71 -14.86 5.27
C ALA A 903 -66.98 -15.55 5.80
N THR A 904 -66.95 -15.97 7.07
CA THR A 904 -68.17 -16.11 7.89
C THR A 904 -67.94 -16.05 9.42
N ALA A 905 -68.63 -15.09 10.06
CA ALA A 905 -69.32 -15.12 11.36
C ALA A 905 -68.68 -15.60 12.71
N GLY A 906 -68.94 -14.82 13.79
CA GLY A 906 -69.15 -15.33 15.16
C GLY A 906 -68.27 -14.71 16.28
N PRO A 907 -68.82 -14.03 17.33
CA PRO A 907 -68.02 -13.33 18.35
C PRO A 907 -68.30 -13.84 19.81
N PRO A 908 -68.22 -13.07 20.95
CA PRO A 908 -67.53 -13.48 22.20
C PRO A 908 -68.51 -13.51 23.43
N PRO A 909 -68.14 -13.34 24.74
CA PRO A 909 -66.84 -13.25 25.45
C PRO A 909 -66.74 -14.14 26.72
N GLY A 910 -65.77 -13.89 27.63
CA GLY A 910 -65.81 -14.42 29.01
C GLY A 910 -64.57 -14.24 29.91
N ALA A 911 -64.73 -13.52 31.03
CA ALA A 911 -63.88 -13.48 32.24
C ALA A 911 -64.82 -13.14 33.44
N PRO A 912 -64.46 -13.25 34.75
CA PRO A 912 -63.13 -13.46 35.36
C PRO A 912 -63.12 -14.45 36.59
N ALA A 913 -62.06 -14.35 37.44
CA ALA A 913 -62.03 -14.52 38.92
C ALA A 913 -61.38 -15.78 39.60
N ALA A 914 -60.27 -15.52 40.31
CA ALA A 914 -59.81 -15.98 41.64
C ALA A 914 -59.61 -17.49 42.01
N GLY A 915 -58.54 -17.81 42.78
CA GLY A 915 -58.33 -19.16 43.37
C GLY A 915 -56.94 -19.48 44.00
N THR A 916 -56.50 -18.73 45.00
CA THR A 916 -55.29 -18.90 45.88
C THR A 916 -54.67 -20.29 46.14
N SER A 917 -53.33 -20.38 46.22
CA SER A 917 -52.57 -20.65 47.48
C SER A 917 -51.03 -20.73 47.32
N ALA A 918 -50.29 -20.48 48.42
CA ALA A 918 -48.82 -20.61 48.61
C ALA A 918 -48.56 -21.12 50.07
N PRO A 919 -47.33 -21.47 50.53
CA PRO A 919 -46.10 -20.63 50.65
C PRO A 919 -44.87 -21.24 49.92
N GLY A 920 -43.65 -20.67 49.86
CA GLY A 920 -42.95 -19.58 50.60
C GLY A 920 -41.85 -20.15 51.53
N ALA A 921 -40.66 -19.57 51.79
CA ALA A 921 -39.93 -18.34 51.40
C ALA A 921 -38.39 -18.57 51.68
N ALA A 922 -37.39 -17.66 51.68
CA ALA A 922 -37.26 -16.19 51.56
C ALA A 922 -35.80 -15.78 51.12
N GLU A 923 -35.45 -14.48 51.18
CA GLU A 923 -34.11 -13.85 50.98
C GLU A 923 -33.43 -13.51 52.37
N PRO A 924 -32.37 -12.65 52.60
CA PRO A 924 -31.69 -11.68 51.71
C PRO A 924 -30.18 -11.26 51.92
N SER A 925 -29.66 -10.51 50.91
CA SER A 925 -28.88 -9.24 50.96
C SER A 925 -27.48 -9.02 51.63
N LEU A 926 -26.62 -8.34 50.83
CA LEU A 926 -25.80 -7.12 51.13
C LEU A 926 -24.38 -7.15 51.80
N THR A 927 -23.56 -6.19 51.30
CA THR A 927 -22.44 -5.42 51.92
C THR A 927 -21.11 -6.05 52.38
N ALA A 928 -20.10 -5.95 51.50
CA ALA A 928 -18.89 -5.08 51.59
C ALA A 928 -17.81 -5.15 52.71
N THR A 929 -16.56 -4.90 52.26
CA THR A 929 -15.40 -4.23 52.93
C THR A 929 -14.29 -5.04 53.68
N ALA A 930 -13.07 -4.97 53.12
CA ALA A 930 -11.73 -4.80 53.74
C ALA A 930 -11.08 -5.77 54.79
N ALA A 931 -10.03 -6.47 54.31
CA ALA A 931 -8.60 -6.33 54.73
C ALA A 931 -7.96 -7.05 55.95
N ALA A 932 -6.65 -7.35 55.75
CA ALA A 932 -5.51 -7.47 56.70
C ALA A 932 -5.10 -8.83 57.35
N GLY A 933 -3.80 -9.17 57.20
CA GLY A 933 -3.05 -10.23 57.92
C GLY A 933 -3.27 -11.67 57.41
N GLY A 934 -2.29 -12.59 57.32
CA GLY A 934 -0.85 -12.62 57.65
C GLY A 934 -0.49 -13.92 58.41
N ALA A 935 0.63 -14.63 58.20
CA ALA A 935 1.73 -14.50 57.23
C ALA A 935 2.60 -15.80 57.15
N ALA A 936 3.23 -16.07 55.99
CA ALA A 936 4.61 -16.62 55.77
C ALA A 936 5.03 -17.98 56.44
N PRO A 937 6.25 -18.56 56.20
CA PRO A 937 7.37 -18.18 55.31
C PRO A 937 7.78 -19.32 54.30
N PRO A 938 9.06 -19.75 54.06
CA PRO A 938 9.72 -19.32 52.82
C PRO A 938 10.60 -20.34 52.03
N ARG A 939 11.01 -19.90 50.81
CA ARG A 939 12.37 -20.01 50.19
C ARG A 939 12.98 -21.32 49.66
N LEU A 940 13.70 -21.11 48.53
CA LEU A 940 14.97 -21.69 48.07
C LEU A 940 15.01 -23.00 47.23
N SER A 941 15.87 -22.93 46.20
CA SER A 941 16.23 -23.98 45.24
C SER A 941 17.39 -24.85 45.75
N PRO A 942 17.77 -25.90 44.99
CA PRO A 942 19.19 -26.08 44.71
C PRO A 942 19.55 -26.49 43.26
N HIS A 943 20.65 -25.92 42.76
CA HIS A 943 21.53 -26.46 41.70
C HIS A 943 22.69 -27.25 42.37
N PRO A 944 23.63 -27.96 41.66
CA PRO A 944 24.21 -27.71 40.33
C PRO A 944 23.90 -28.89 39.33
N ALA A 945 24.75 -29.62 38.58
CA ALA A 945 26.20 -29.58 38.32
C ALA A 945 26.69 -30.30 37.02
N VAL A 946 27.61 -29.63 36.29
CA VAL A 946 28.99 -30.06 35.92
C VAL A 946 29.21 -31.56 35.54
N ARG A 947 29.70 -31.98 34.35
CA ARG A 947 30.73 -31.49 33.37
C ARG A 947 30.42 -32.11 31.96
N ARG A 948 31.15 -31.98 30.83
CA ARG A 948 32.50 -31.48 30.45
C ARG A 948 32.47 -31.07 28.94
N GLY A 949 32.87 -29.84 28.57
CA GLY A 949 33.47 -29.48 27.26
C GLY A 949 32.65 -29.60 25.96
N THR A 950 33.07 -29.04 24.81
CA THR A 950 34.07 -27.99 24.51
C THR A 950 33.87 -27.49 23.08
N THR A 951 33.77 -26.17 22.86
CA THR A 951 33.90 -25.56 21.51
C THR A 951 34.40 -24.11 21.63
N ARG A 952 35.19 -23.67 20.65
CA ARG A 952 35.66 -22.28 20.50
C ARG A 952 35.22 -21.72 19.14
N VAL A 953 34.88 -20.44 19.16
CA VAL A 953 34.84 -19.47 18.05
C VAL A 953 36.23 -19.46 17.37
N PRO A 954 36.37 -19.38 16.02
CA PRO A 954 36.28 -18.06 15.37
C PRO A 954 35.81 -17.94 13.89
N GLU A 955 35.41 -16.70 13.61
CA GLU A 955 35.70 -15.86 12.43
C GLU A 955 35.23 -16.19 11.01
N ILE A 956 34.90 -15.08 10.33
CA ILE A 956 34.66 -14.94 8.89
C ILE A 956 36.01 -14.88 8.17
N THR A 957 36.12 -15.47 6.98
CA THR A 957 37.21 -15.16 6.06
C THR A 957 36.67 -15.09 4.64
N VAL A 958 36.69 -13.89 4.06
CA VAL A 958 36.34 -13.66 2.65
C VAL A 958 37.60 -13.79 1.80
N THR A 959 37.67 -14.80 0.95
CA THR A 959 38.71 -14.90 -0.09
C THR A 959 38.10 -14.72 -1.47
N LEU A 960 37.96 -13.46 -1.89
CA LEU A 960 37.84 -13.13 -3.31
C LEU A 960 39.20 -13.34 -3.99
N ARG A 961 39.23 -14.12 -5.07
CA ARG A 961 40.34 -14.11 -6.03
C ARG A 961 39.82 -14.34 -7.45
N SER A 962 40.33 -13.55 -8.38
CA SER A 962 39.89 -13.49 -9.77
C SER A 962 40.61 -14.50 -10.68
N ALA A 963 39.94 -14.88 -11.77
CA ALA A 963 40.55 -15.47 -12.97
C ALA A 963 39.64 -15.25 -14.20
N VAL A 964 40.23 -14.81 -15.31
CA VAL A 964 39.60 -14.51 -16.62
C VAL A 964 40.68 -14.68 -17.70
N PRO A 965 40.38 -15.07 -18.96
CA PRO A 965 39.50 -16.12 -19.47
C PRO A 965 40.35 -17.35 -19.91
N PRO A 966 40.02 -18.13 -20.97
CA PRO A 966 40.35 -17.71 -22.34
C PRO A 966 39.29 -18.06 -23.42
N THR A 967 39.58 -17.71 -24.68
CA THR A 967 38.72 -17.79 -25.88
C THR A 967 39.02 -19.00 -26.79
N ASP A 968 37.97 -19.62 -27.37
CA ASP A 968 37.89 -20.17 -28.75
C ASP A 968 36.70 -21.18 -28.86
N ALA A 969 36.16 -21.60 -30.02
CA ALA A 969 35.87 -20.94 -31.31
C ALA A 969 35.09 -21.92 -32.23
N ARG A 970 34.27 -21.40 -33.19
CA ARG A 970 33.58 -22.15 -34.29
C ARG A 970 32.36 -23.01 -33.81
N ARG A 971 31.33 -23.33 -34.64
CA ARG A 971 31.11 -23.13 -36.10
C ARG A 971 29.60 -23.16 -36.48
N SER A 972 29.21 -22.31 -37.45
CA SER A 972 28.16 -22.48 -38.49
C SER A 972 26.75 -23.05 -38.16
N GLU A 973 25.76 -22.15 -38.24
CA GLU A 973 24.53 -22.14 -39.10
C GLU A 973 24.31 -23.25 -40.16
N PRO A 974 23.06 -23.41 -40.70
CA PRO A 974 21.87 -22.55 -40.55
C PRO A 974 20.67 -23.16 -39.81
#